data_AF-A0A6P0LDJ7-F1
#
_entry.id   AF-A0A6P0LDJ7-F1
#
_cell.length_a   1.000
_cell.length_b   1.000
_cell.length_c   1.000
_cell.angle_alpha   90.00
_cell.angle_beta   90.00
_cell.angle_gamma   90.00
#
_symmetry.space_group_name_H-M   'P 1'
#
loop_
_entity.id
_entity.type
_entity.pdbx_description
1 polymer ?
#
loop_
_entity_poly.entity_id
_entity_poly.type
_entity_poly.pdbx_seq_one_letter_code
_entity_poly.pdbx_strand_id
1 'polypeptide(L)'
;MADQYISHSYRILQEYKTSIYCRTYKVNDESAAAQPCYYIAKEYKPFSEEPEVMEEAQQLFRQRVQEIRALKINGIANIKYQFRQGNSFYILRDYIEDNTIEAEIKNGKLFNEETVKIILRKSLEILVELHDQKIAQGNIRASNLIYSGDDQLTLLDIGDLNEIGGLQIVSGKVSIALDKYNDRYKAPKGNKERYRDDLYALGVVCIEMIRSQINPQLISHQSTKETIWRYHVPGKRPLQISDAFAKIIDKMILYEPQARYQSAKEILNDLDQLLDPRSKTPAHDKTQLKISILRFRKKIFSNPLYALLIIVSLIGFAYLSIGVIQTVISFVNPKTCPLKIGDNISCGEESLFSGDQPTNKNDGLKAYYEQEYQKSSEFFKVSWAKEDRDPETLIYWNNAKLNTNINIKPYTIAVGIPIRVDEDTARVDEDTAKELLRGIAQAQDEINNSEVKINGKPLKILIADDHDDVAHAKRRANQIASQSEIIAVVGHYASGITLKTLEVYQKHKIVIVAPISSSESLTDFCIKQKQCFFFRIVANHNHAATYLANLLLDDLEKKGLKKTAGVVYSHPDDYSKSFKSVIEKRVREKGNFINLEPNDLSIRAFDAGQIIDHAQQNQVNAIFVVPDGRNTNYALSNAVNLIKLNQGRLLLGGAPSLYHPQTLKGLSNESKSVLSKFIAYSDWHRLKGCVDTPEGKAFCQQASKLWKTTQLSLRTATAYDAIMTIAKALETLPNSDRVKLQEALSNNNFSYSGVTGTVKFKPDGNRTEPPGAAVKVIRSTCDSAYQGLEFVPIEYVDEREC
;
A
#
# COMPACT_ATOMS: atom_id res chain seq x y z
N MET A 1 -19.92 22.73 25.30
CA MET A 1 -20.14 23.58 24.12
C MET A 1 -21.07 24.69 24.56
N ALA A 2 -20.77 25.95 24.24
CA ALA A 2 -21.69 27.07 24.51
C ALA A 2 -23.03 26.84 23.78
N ASP A 3 -24.13 27.40 24.28
CA ASP A 3 -25.47 27.25 23.68
C ASP A 3 -25.49 27.81 22.25
N GLN A 4 -25.32 26.91 21.27
CA GLN A 4 -25.35 27.25 19.85
C GLN A 4 -26.74 26.99 19.28
N TYR A 5 -27.22 27.93 18.47
CA TYR A 5 -28.54 27.90 17.84
C TYR A 5 -28.40 28.05 16.33
N ILE A 6 -29.22 27.35 15.55
CA ILE A 6 -29.30 27.55 14.09
C ILE A 6 -30.35 28.60 13.71
N SER A 7 -31.27 28.92 14.64
CA SER A 7 -32.19 30.06 14.58
C SER A 7 -32.67 30.38 15.99
N HIS A 8 -33.46 31.43 16.17
CA HIS A 8 -34.00 31.85 17.48
C HIS A 8 -34.76 30.76 18.28
N SER A 9 -35.17 29.64 17.65
CA SER A 9 -35.99 28.60 18.30
C SER A 9 -35.41 27.19 18.22
N TYR A 10 -34.32 26.97 17.48
CA TYR A 10 -33.73 25.62 17.31
C TYR A 10 -32.33 25.55 17.94
N ARG A 11 -32.24 24.94 19.12
CA ARG A 11 -30.98 24.74 19.84
C ARG A 11 -30.26 23.50 19.33
N ILE A 12 -28.97 23.62 19.05
CA ILE A 12 -28.12 22.49 18.67
C ILE A 12 -27.85 21.63 19.90
N LEU A 13 -28.24 20.37 19.84
CA LEU A 13 -27.97 19.38 20.89
C LEU A 13 -26.72 18.56 20.59
N GLN A 14 -26.54 18.21 19.32
CA GLN A 14 -25.47 17.33 18.87
C GLN A 14 -25.13 17.60 17.41
N GLU A 15 -23.85 17.62 17.06
CA GLU A 15 -23.41 17.55 15.68
C GLU A 15 -23.17 16.08 15.31
N TYR A 16 -23.80 15.59 14.24
CA TYR A 16 -23.68 14.20 13.81
C TYR A 16 -22.60 13.99 12.77
N LYS A 17 -22.57 14.84 11.74
CA LYS A 17 -21.72 14.63 10.55
C LYS A 17 -21.49 15.94 9.82
N THR A 18 -20.24 16.18 9.45
CA THR A 18 -19.81 17.33 8.65
C THR A 18 -19.08 16.85 7.40
N SER A 19 -19.57 17.27 6.24
CA SER A 19 -18.89 17.19 4.94
C SER A 19 -18.39 18.57 4.54
N ILE A 20 -17.63 18.65 3.45
CA ILE A 20 -17.20 19.95 2.90
C ILE A 20 -18.36 20.81 2.39
N TYR A 21 -19.55 20.23 2.16
CA TYR A 21 -20.71 20.95 1.62
C TYR A 21 -21.87 21.08 2.62
N CYS A 22 -21.94 20.21 3.62
CA CYS A 22 -23.09 20.09 4.49
C CYS A 22 -22.71 19.72 5.93
N ARG A 23 -23.40 20.31 6.91
CA ARG A 23 -23.30 19.94 8.32
C ARG A 23 -24.65 19.45 8.83
N THR A 24 -24.67 18.39 9.63
CA THR A 24 -25.90 17.77 10.15
C THR A 24 -25.94 17.83 11.67
N TYR A 25 -27.04 18.34 12.21
CA TYR A 25 -27.26 18.57 13.64
C TYR A 25 -28.52 17.85 14.14
N LYS A 26 -28.49 17.35 15.38
CA LYS A 26 -29.69 17.16 16.19
C LYS A 26 -30.05 18.49 16.81
N VAL A 27 -31.29 18.94 16.63
CA VAL A 27 -31.78 20.17 17.24
C VAL A 27 -33.03 19.93 18.07
N ASN A 28 -33.18 20.71 19.14
CA ASN A 28 -34.43 20.81 19.89
C ASN A 28 -35.18 22.06 19.43
N ASP A 29 -36.47 21.93 19.14
CA ASP A 29 -37.36 23.08 18.98
C ASP A 29 -37.85 23.54 20.36
N GLU A 30 -37.40 24.71 20.77
CA GLU A 30 -37.74 25.31 22.07
C GLU A 30 -38.96 26.24 22.00
N SER A 31 -39.58 26.38 20.83
CA SER A 31 -40.86 27.08 20.69
C SER A 31 -42.07 26.23 21.10
N ALA A 32 -41.91 24.90 21.15
CA ALA A 32 -42.95 23.96 21.55
C ALA A 32 -43.05 23.84 23.08
N ALA A 33 -43.96 24.61 23.69
CA ALA A 33 -44.05 24.80 25.15
C ALA A 33 -44.44 23.55 26.01
N ALA A 34 -44.67 22.37 25.42
CA ALA A 34 -45.24 21.22 26.15
C ALA A 34 -44.45 19.90 26.05
N GLN A 35 -43.54 19.73 25.07
CA GLN A 35 -42.76 18.49 24.92
C GLN A 35 -41.54 18.75 24.02
N PRO A 36 -40.36 18.17 24.31
CA PRO A 36 -39.18 18.36 23.46
C PRO A 36 -39.42 17.77 22.07
N CYS A 37 -39.40 18.63 21.05
CA CYS A 37 -39.52 18.27 19.64
C CYS A 37 -38.14 18.22 19.01
N TYR A 38 -37.66 17.02 18.68
CA TYR A 38 -36.33 16.83 18.09
C TYR A 38 -36.39 16.76 16.58
N TYR A 39 -35.50 17.51 15.92
CA TYR A 39 -35.32 17.49 14.47
C TYR A 39 -33.87 17.17 14.11
N ILE A 40 -33.69 16.65 12.89
CA ILE A 40 -32.39 16.66 12.22
C ILE A 40 -32.34 17.87 11.30
N ALA A 41 -31.40 18.78 11.55
CA ALA A 41 -31.15 19.94 10.71
C ALA A 41 -29.91 19.71 9.84
N LYS A 42 -30.04 19.94 8.53
CA LYS A 42 -28.91 20.00 7.60
C LYS A 42 -28.66 21.42 7.16
N GLU A 43 -27.43 21.88 7.39
CA GLU A 43 -26.91 23.17 6.97
C GLU A 43 -26.13 23.02 5.67
N TYR A 44 -26.43 23.86 4.69
CA TYR A 44 -25.68 24.00 3.45
C TYR A 44 -25.16 25.44 3.37
N LYS A 45 -23.84 25.58 3.31
CA LYS A 45 -23.18 26.88 3.21
C LYS A 45 -22.34 26.91 1.92
N PRO A 46 -22.66 27.75 0.92
CA PRO A 46 -21.86 27.90 -0.29
C PRO A 46 -20.39 28.22 0.03
N PHE A 47 -19.46 27.78 -0.82
CA PHE A 47 -18.02 28.09 -0.66
C PHE A 47 -17.68 29.55 -0.90
N SER A 48 -18.52 30.27 -1.64
CA SER A 48 -18.40 31.70 -1.89
C SER A 48 -19.64 32.42 -1.38
N GLU A 49 -19.43 33.54 -0.69
CA GLU A 49 -20.50 34.38 -0.14
C GLU A 49 -20.81 35.59 -1.06
N GLU A 50 -20.33 35.56 -2.31
CA GLU A 50 -20.57 36.61 -3.30
C GLU A 50 -22.07 36.73 -3.64
N PRO A 51 -22.61 37.94 -3.91
CA PRO A 51 -24.04 38.15 -4.13
C PRO A 51 -24.65 37.24 -5.20
N GLU A 52 -23.97 37.09 -6.35
CA GLU A 52 -24.40 36.25 -7.47
C GLU A 52 -24.49 34.76 -7.08
N VAL A 53 -23.54 34.28 -6.26
CA VAL A 53 -23.54 32.91 -5.75
C VAL A 53 -24.68 32.70 -4.75
N MET A 54 -24.93 33.68 -3.88
CA MET A 54 -25.99 33.59 -2.88
C MET A 54 -27.40 33.65 -3.51
N GLU A 55 -27.57 34.39 -4.60
CA GLU A 55 -28.81 34.42 -5.37
C GLU A 55 -29.07 33.06 -6.05
N GLU A 56 -28.06 32.51 -6.73
CA GLU A 56 -28.11 31.17 -7.34
C GLU A 56 -28.41 30.09 -6.29
N ALA A 57 -27.71 30.13 -5.15
CA ALA A 57 -27.92 29.20 -4.04
C ALA A 57 -29.36 29.25 -3.52
N GLN A 58 -29.94 30.45 -3.39
CA GLN A 58 -31.31 30.62 -2.92
C GLN A 58 -32.35 30.15 -3.93
N GLN A 59 -32.13 30.39 -5.22
CA GLN A 59 -32.99 29.87 -6.29
C GLN A 59 -32.94 28.34 -6.32
N LEU A 60 -31.74 27.77 -6.35
CA LEU A 60 -31.52 26.33 -6.38
C LEU A 60 -32.12 25.66 -5.13
N PHE A 61 -31.92 26.23 -3.94
CA PHE A 61 -32.49 25.72 -2.69
C PHE A 61 -34.01 25.64 -2.76
N ARG A 62 -34.68 26.72 -3.19
CA ARG A 62 -36.14 26.76 -3.28
C ARG A 62 -36.66 25.72 -4.27
N GLN A 63 -36.05 25.65 -5.45
CA GLN A 63 -36.44 24.71 -6.49
C GLN A 63 -36.33 23.26 -5.99
N ARG A 64 -35.15 22.86 -5.48
CA ARG A 64 -34.91 21.49 -5.04
C ARG A 64 -35.81 21.06 -3.90
N VAL A 65 -36.03 21.94 -2.91
CA VAL A 65 -36.91 21.58 -1.77
C VAL A 65 -38.37 21.47 -2.21
N GLN A 66 -38.83 22.28 -3.17
CA GLN A 66 -40.16 22.14 -3.76
C GLN A 66 -40.30 20.81 -4.52
N GLU A 67 -39.31 20.43 -5.32
CA GLU A 67 -39.26 19.12 -6.01
C GLU A 67 -39.36 17.96 -5.01
N ILE A 68 -38.59 17.99 -3.93
CA ILE A 68 -38.60 16.94 -2.90
C ILE A 68 -39.95 16.88 -2.16
N ARG A 69 -40.51 18.03 -1.77
CA ARG A 69 -41.80 18.08 -1.04
C ARG A 69 -42.99 17.62 -1.88
N ALA A 70 -42.90 17.69 -3.20
CA ALA A 70 -43.93 17.17 -4.09
C ALA A 70 -44.00 15.64 -4.08
N LEU A 71 -42.94 14.95 -3.65
CA LEU A 71 -42.87 13.49 -3.58
C LEU A 71 -43.56 12.98 -2.33
N LYS A 72 -44.70 12.30 -2.50
CA LYS A 72 -45.41 11.61 -1.43
C LYS A 72 -45.16 10.11 -1.54
N ILE A 73 -43.95 9.70 -1.19
CA ILE A 73 -43.51 8.30 -1.30
C ILE A 73 -43.40 7.70 0.10
N ASN A 74 -44.04 6.55 0.29
CA ASN A 74 -43.98 5.84 1.56
C ASN A 74 -42.55 5.34 1.82
N GLY A 75 -42.09 5.43 3.06
CA GLY A 75 -40.74 5.01 3.45
C GLY A 75 -39.65 6.06 3.19
N ILE A 76 -40.00 7.32 2.90
CA ILE A 76 -39.05 8.43 2.83
C ILE A 76 -39.40 9.49 3.88
N ALA A 77 -38.40 9.95 4.63
CA ALA A 77 -38.57 11.03 5.61
C ALA A 77 -38.80 12.38 4.91
N ASN A 78 -39.84 13.10 5.33
CA ASN A 78 -40.27 14.35 4.71
C ASN A 78 -39.56 15.58 5.30
N ILE A 79 -39.32 16.59 4.45
CA ILE A 79 -38.82 17.91 4.87
C ILE A 79 -39.94 18.68 5.57
N LYS A 80 -39.79 18.89 6.88
CA LYS A 80 -40.73 19.66 7.71
C LYS A 80 -40.56 21.15 7.54
N TYR A 81 -39.35 21.65 7.76
CA TYR A 81 -39.05 23.07 7.67
C TYR A 81 -37.89 23.33 6.72
N GLN A 82 -37.90 24.52 6.12
CA GLN A 82 -36.80 25.05 5.33
C GLN A 82 -36.65 26.53 5.69
N PHE A 83 -35.44 27.01 5.87
CA PHE A 83 -35.18 28.44 6.07
C PHE A 83 -33.73 28.79 5.72
N ARG A 84 -33.46 30.09 5.65
CA ARG A 84 -32.11 30.64 5.49
C ARG A 84 -31.79 31.47 6.73
N GLN A 85 -30.60 31.30 7.29
CA GLN A 85 -30.08 32.12 8.37
C GLN A 85 -28.68 32.59 7.98
N GLY A 86 -28.50 33.90 7.81
CA GLY A 86 -27.27 34.47 7.25
C GLY A 86 -26.96 33.91 5.86
N ASN A 87 -25.76 33.34 5.70
CA ASN A 87 -25.30 32.73 4.45
C ASN A 87 -25.47 31.20 4.41
N SER A 88 -26.26 30.64 5.32
CA SER A 88 -26.52 29.21 5.44
C SER A 88 -27.99 28.88 5.13
N PHE A 89 -28.20 27.75 4.45
CA PHE A 89 -29.51 27.21 4.08
C PHE A 89 -29.79 25.96 4.90
N TYR A 90 -30.96 25.87 5.52
CA TYR A 90 -31.31 24.80 6.44
C TYR A 90 -32.56 24.04 6.00
N ILE A 91 -32.49 22.70 6.06
CA ILE A 91 -33.67 21.82 6.03
C ILE A 91 -33.77 21.05 7.34
N LEU A 92 -34.99 20.94 7.86
CA LEU A 92 -35.30 20.16 9.06
C LEU A 92 -36.26 19.03 8.71
N ARG A 93 -35.99 17.86 9.27
CA ARG A 93 -36.88 16.69 9.25
C ARG A 93 -37.04 16.13 10.65
N ASP A 94 -38.07 15.31 10.85
CA ASP A 94 -38.27 14.61 12.13
C ASP A 94 -37.03 13.79 12.50
N TYR A 95 -36.67 13.84 13.78
CA TYR A 95 -35.71 12.90 14.34
C TYR A 95 -36.37 11.52 14.45
N ILE A 96 -35.69 10.50 13.92
CA ILE A 96 -36.08 9.10 14.07
C ILE A 96 -35.11 8.49 15.08
N GLU A 97 -35.65 7.87 16.12
CA GLU A 97 -34.88 7.35 17.25
C GLU A 97 -34.05 6.11 16.88
N ASP A 98 -34.53 5.33 15.91
CA ASP A 98 -33.84 4.15 15.40
C ASP A 98 -32.47 4.46 14.78
N ASN A 99 -31.57 3.50 14.90
CA ASN A 99 -30.24 3.59 14.31
C ASN A 99 -30.26 3.40 12.79
N THR A 100 -29.39 4.14 12.12
CA THR A 100 -29.10 3.90 10.70
C THR A 100 -28.37 2.57 10.52
N ILE A 101 -28.45 1.99 9.32
CA ILE A 101 -27.68 0.77 8.99
C ILE A 101 -26.19 0.98 9.26
N GLU A 102 -25.64 2.15 8.93
CA GLU A 102 -24.23 2.47 9.24
C GLU A 102 -23.94 2.48 10.75
N ALA A 103 -24.84 3.03 11.57
CA ALA A 103 -24.70 3.03 13.02
C ALA A 103 -24.80 1.62 13.60
N GLU A 104 -25.75 0.81 13.13
CA GLU A 104 -25.90 -0.60 13.52
C GLU A 104 -24.63 -1.40 13.19
N ILE A 105 -24.05 -1.20 12.01
CA ILE A 105 -22.78 -1.84 11.60
C ILE A 105 -21.63 -1.39 12.50
N LYS A 106 -21.52 -0.09 12.79
CA LYS A 106 -20.50 0.46 13.71
C LYS A 106 -20.65 -0.10 15.13
N ASN A 107 -21.87 -0.37 15.55
CA ASN A 107 -22.20 -1.01 16.83
C ASN A 107 -21.98 -2.53 16.80
N GLY A 108 -21.46 -3.08 15.69
CA GLY A 108 -21.08 -4.49 15.56
C GLY A 108 -22.21 -5.43 15.15
N LYS A 109 -23.38 -4.90 14.71
CA LYS A 109 -24.47 -5.75 14.19
C LYS A 109 -24.02 -6.48 12.94
N LEU A 110 -24.24 -7.79 12.95
CA LEU A 110 -24.00 -8.66 11.81
C LEU A 110 -25.33 -8.93 11.12
N PHE A 111 -25.44 -8.50 9.86
CA PHE A 111 -26.62 -8.76 9.04
C PHE A 111 -26.47 -10.13 8.39
N ASN A 112 -27.50 -10.97 8.53
CA ASN A 112 -27.57 -12.24 7.80
C ASN A 112 -28.15 -12.01 6.40
N GLU A 113 -28.00 -13.01 5.52
CA GLU A 113 -28.48 -12.94 4.14
C GLU A 113 -29.97 -12.56 4.04
N GLU A 114 -30.83 -13.12 4.89
CA GLU A 114 -32.27 -12.87 4.84
C GLU A 114 -32.62 -11.42 5.19
N THR A 115 -31.99 -10.85 6.22
CA THR A 115 -32.17 -9.43 6.56
C THR A 115 -31.66 -8.53 5.45
N VAL A 116 -30.53 -8.87 4.82
CA VAL A 116 -30.00 -8.11 3.68
C VAL A 116 -30.95 -8.17 2.48
N LYS A 117 -31.57 -9.33 2.20
CA LYS A 117 -32.58 -9.48 1.14
C LYS A 117 -33.83 -8.64 1.42
N ILE A 118 -34.31 -8.59 2.67
CA ILE A 118 -35.46 -7.77 3.06
C ILE A 118 -35.16 -6.29 2.84
N ILE A 119 -34.01 -5.81 3.35
CA ILE A 119 -33.59 -4.41 3.19
C ILE A 119 -33.40 -4.07 1.71
N LEU A 120 -32.79 -4.95 0.92
CA LEU A 120 -32.64 -4.78 -0.52
C LEU A 120 -34.00 -4.66 -1.22
N ARG A 121 -34.93 -5.59 -0.95
CA ARG A 121 -36.28 -5.57 -1.51
C ARG A 121 -37.01 -4.26 -1.19
N LYS A 122 -37.04 -3.86 0.08
CA LYS A 122 -37.72 -2.63 0.53
C LYS A 122 -37.10 -1.38 -0.10
N SER A 123 -35.79 -1.35 -0.23
CA SER A 123 -35.10 -0.26 -0.93
C SER A 123 -35.50 -0.22 -2.40
N LEU A 124 -35.56 -1.38 -3.07
CA LEU A 124 -35.96 -1.48 -4.48
C LEU A 124 -37.42 -1.09 -4.71
N GLU A 125 -38.35 -1.42 -3.82
CA GLU A 125 -39.76 -1.00 -3.89
C GLU A 125 -39.85 0.54 -3.94
N ILE A 126 -39.10 1.23 -3.09
CA ILE A 126 -39.04 2.71 -3.10
C ILE A 126 -38.38 3.24 -4.38
N LEU A 127 -37.30 2.61 -4.83
CA LEU A 127 -36.63 3.01 -6.07
C LEU A 127 -37.49 2.78 -7.31
N VAL A 128 -38.33 1.75 -7.34
CA VAL A 128 -39.31 1.57 -8.42
C VAL A 128 -40.24 2.76 -8.51
N GLU A 129 -40.82 3.20 -7.38
CA GLU A 129 -41.75 4.33 -7.36
C GLU A 129 -41.07 5.66 -7.77
N LEU A 130 -39.83 5.89 -7.31
CA LEU A 130 -39.03 7.06 -7.70
C LEU A 130 -38.65 7.03 -9.18
N HIS A 131 -38.13 5.90 -9.67
CA HIS A 131 -37.64 5.75 -11.04
C HIS A 131 -38.77 5.79 -12.06
N ASP A 132 -39.97 5.28 -11.73
CA ASP A 132 -41.17 5.39 -12.58
C ASP A 132 -41.61 6.87 -12.74
N GLN A 133 -41.37 7.71 -11.73
CA GLN A 133 -41.55 9.17 -11.79
C GLN A 133 -40.35 9.91 -12.41
N LYS A 134 -39.36 9.18 -12.94
CA LYS A 134 -38.11 9.71 -13.52
C LYS A 134 -37.27 10.51 -12.52
N ILE A 135 -37.32 10.15 -11.24
CA ILE A 135 -36.56 10.80 -10.18
C ILE A 135 -35.51 9.82 -9.65
N ALA A 136 -34.24 10.23 -9.65
CA ALA A 136 -33.17 9.46 -9.04
C ALA A 136 -33.09 9.83 -7.56
N GLN A 137 -32.85 8.84 -6.70
CA GLN A 137 -32.68 9.09 -5.28
C GLN A 137 -31.35 9.83 -5.04
N GLY A 138 -30.26 9.44 -5.71
CA GLY A 138 -29.00 10.19 -5.81
C GLY A 138 -28.15 10.28 -4.53
N ASN A 139 -28.54 9.60 -3.46
CA ASN A 139 -27.98 9.70 -2.13
C ASN A 139 -28.14 8.39 -1.31
N ILE A 140 -28.05 7.23 -1.97
CA ILE A 140 -28.19 5.92 -1.33
C ILE A 140 -26.90 5.56 -0.62
N ARG A 141 -26.98 5.43 0.71
CA ARG A 141 -25.86 5.04 1.57
C ARG A 141 -26.37 4.48 2.88
N ALA A 142 -25.55 3.69 3.57
CA ALA A 142 -25.96 3.05 4.82
C ALA A 142 -26.30 4.06 5.93
N SER A 143 -25.73 5.27 5.91
CA SER A 143 -26.05 6.34 6.86
C SER A 143 -27.41 7.02 6.60
N ASN A 144 -28.05 6.75 5.46
CA ASN A 144 -29.35 7.33 5.09
C ASN A 144 -30.49 6.30 5.11
N LEU A 145 -30.24 5.09 5.60
CA LEU A 145 -31.21 4.01 5.67
C LEU A 145 -31.40 3.60 7.13
N ILE A 146 -32.65 3.51 7.57
CA ILE A 146 -33.04 2.97 8.87
C ILE A 146 -33.91 1.74 8.63
N TYR A 147 -33.62 0.65 9.33
CA TYR A 147 -34.42 -0.56 9.33
C TYR A 147 -34.79 -0.94 10.77
N SER A 148 -36.06 -0.79 11.14
CA SER A 148 -36.51 -0.98 12.53
C SER A 148 -36.77 -2.43 12.92
N GLY A 149 -36.54 -3.40 12.03
CA GLY A 149 -36.74 -4.83 12.30
C GLY A 149 -38.14 -5.36 11.98
N ASP A 150 -39.17 -4.51 12.05
CA ASP A 150 -40.57 -4.85 11.75
C ASP A 150 -40.93 -4.70 10.26
N ASP A 151 -40.04 -5.10 9.36
CA ASP A 151 -40.18 -4.92 7.89
C ASP A 151 -40.33 -3.46 7.42
N GLN A 152 -40.08 -2.49 8.29
CA GLN A 152 -40.13 -1.07 7.96
C GLN A 152 -38.73 -0.53 7.61
N LEU A 153 -38.60 0.00 6.40
CA LEU A 153 -37.41 0.69 5.92
C LEU A 153 -37.73 2.17 5.72
N THR A 154 -36.92 3.05 6.32
CA THR A 154 -37.02 4.49 6.09
C THR A 154 -35.74 5.04 5.46
N LEU A 155 -35.89 5.66 4.30
CA LEU A 155 -34.88 6.49 3.65
C LEU A 155 -34.95 7.91 4.21
N LEU A 156 -33.84 8.36 4.77
CA LEU A 156 -33.79 9.62 5.54
C LEU A 156 -33.80 10.87 4.68
N ASP A 157 -33.37 10.79 3.42
CA ASP A 157 -33.18 11.93 2.54
C ASP A 157 -33.41 11.52 1.08
N ILE A 158 -33.83 12.47 0.22
CA ILE A 158 -33.82 12.34 -1.26
C ILE A 158 -32.86 13.38 -1.81
N GLY A 159 -31.96 12.94 -2.69
CA GLY A 159 -30.92 13.79 -3.27
C GLY A 159 -29.92 14.24 -2.22
N ASP A 160 -28.77 14.73 -2.67
CA ASP A 160 -27.91 15.54 -1.82
C ASP A 160 -27.99 16.98 -2.29
N LEU A 161 -28.33 17.91 -1.40
CA LEU A 161 -28.36 19.35 -1.72
C LEU A 161 -26.95 19.97 -1.66
N ASN A 162 -25.90 19.12 -1.69
CA ASN A 162 -24.50 19.54 -1.76
C ASN A 162 -24.20 20.47 -2.94
N GLU A 163 -25.01 20.47 -4.01
CA GLU A 163 -24.91 21.48 -5.10
C GLU A 163 -24.91 22.89 -4.51
N ILE A 164 -25.71 23.14 -3.47
CA ILE A 164 -25.83 24.44 -2.81
C ILE A 164 -24.57 24.76 -2.01
N GLY A 165 -24.04 23.80 -1.25
CA GLY A 165 -22.78 23.98 -0.50
C GLY A 165 -21.55 24.09 -1.40
N GLY A 166 -21.59 23.48 -2.58
CA GLY A 166 -20.49 23.48 -3.55
C GLY A 166 -20.44 24.69 -4.48
N LEU A 167 -21.40 25.61 -4.40
CA LEU A 167 -21.44 26.82 -5.22
C LEU A 167 -20.26 27.73 -4.90
N GLN A 168 -19.54 28.16 -5.95
CA GLN A 168 -18.35 29.00 -5.88
C GLN A 168 -18.17 29.82 -7.17
N ILE A 169 -17.29 30.82 -7.12
CA ILE A 169 -16.80 31.52 -8.31
C ILE A 169 -15.55 30.81 -8.85
N VAL A 170 -15.59 30.42 -10.13
CA VAL A 170 -14.42 29.92 -10.88
C VAL A 170 -14.32 30.71 -12.17
N SER A 171 -13.15 31.32 -12.40
CA SER A 171 -12.89 32.14 -13.60
C SER A 171 -13.95 33.20 -13.86
N GLY A 172 -14.45 33.85 -12.80
CA GLY A 172 -15.45 34.91 -12.87
C GLY A 172 -16.87 34.45 -13.19
N LYS A 173 -17.18 33.15 -13.07
CA LYS A 173 -18.53 32.60 -13.24
C LYS A 173 -18.94 31.73 -12.06
N VAL A 174 -20.23 31.73 -11.75
CA VAL A 174 -20.81 30.80 -10.77
C VAL A 174 -20.67 29.37 -11.29
N SER A 175 -20.15 28.50 -10.46
CA SER A 175 -19.88 27.09 -10.75
C SER A 175 -20.12 26.22 -9.51
N ILE A 176 -20.30 24.91 -9.70
CA ILE A 176 -20.55 23.97 -8.61
C ILE A 176 -19.37 22.98 -8.54
N ALA A 177 -18.64 22.96 -7.43
CA ALA A 177 -17.56 21.99 -7.20
C ALA A 177 -18.05 20.73 -6.48
N LEU A 178 -18.56 19.74 -7.22
CA LEU A 178 -18.99 18.43 -6.69
C LEU A 178 -17.97 17.30 -6.82
N ASP A 179 -16.87 17.52 -7.56
CA ASP A 179 -15.83 16.53 -7.85
C ASP A 179 -14.84 16.29 -6.71
N LYS A 180 -14.77 17.21 -5.74
CA LYS A 180 -13.89 17.12 -4.55
C LYS A 180 -14.33 16.10 -3.50
N TYR A 181 -15.43 15.37 -3.71
CA TYR A 181 -15.97 14.42 -2.75
C TYR A 181 -15.66 12.97 -3.14
N ASN A 182 -14.80 12.34 -2.35
CA ASN A 182 -14.51 10.92 -2.45
C ASN A 182 -15.66 10.11 -1.80
N ASP A 183 -16.76 9.95 -2.53
CA ASP A 183 -17.90 9.15 -2.10
C ASP A 183 -17.70 7.67 -2.48
N ARG A 184 -17.57 6.81 -1.47
CA ARG A 184 -17.44 5.35 -1.65
C ARG A 184 -18.65 4.67 -2.29
N TYR A 185 -19.81 5.32 -2.33
CA TYR A 185 -21.02 4.79 -3.00
C TYR A 185 -21.16 5.29 -4.44
N LYS A 186 -20.30 6.22 -4.89
CA LYS A 186 -20.36 6.77 -6.25
C LYS A 186 -19.90 5.73 -7.25
N ALA A 187 -20.72 5.55 -8.29
CA ALA A 187 -20.38 4.66 -9.40
C ALA A 187 -19.09 5.12 -10.11
N PRO A 188 -18.18 4.19 -10.48
CA PRO A 188 -16.90 4.53 -11.11
C PRO A 188 -17.04 5.29 -12.43
N LYS A 189 -18.09 4.96 -13.18
CA LYS A 189 -18.49 5.63 -14.41
C LYS A 189 -19.95 6.04 -14.25
N GLY A 190 -20.18 7.34 -14.14
CA GLY A 190 -21.52 7.92 -14.02
C GLY A 190 -22.34 7.69 -15.29
N ASN A 191 -23.65 7.63 -15.13
CA ASN A 191 -24.58 7.54 -16.25
C ASN A 191 -25.35 8.86 -16.43
N LYS A 192 -25.75 9.16 -17.67
CA LYS A 192 -26.66 10.28 -18.00
C LYS A 192 -28.02 10.09 -17.31
N GLU A 193 -28.44 8.84 -17.14
CA GLU A 193 -29.61 8.43 -16.35
C GLU A 193 -29.15 8.00 -14.94
N ARG A 194 -29.26 8.91 -13.97
CA ARG A 194 -28.79 8.74 -12.58
C ARG A 194 -29.41 7.52 -11.84
N TYR A 195 -30.50 6.95 -12.33
CA TYR A 195 -31.19 5.80 -11.73
C TYR A 195 -30.30 4.56 -11.59
N ARG A 196 -29.37 4.34 -12.53
CA ARG A 196 -28.47 3.16 -12.48
C ARG A 196 -27.35 3.32 -11.46
N ASP A 197 -27.06 4.57 -11.08
CA ASP A 197 -26.09 4.86 -10.03
C ASP A 197 -26.72 4.62 -8.64
N ASP A 198 -28.04 4.82 -8.50
CA ASP A 198 -28.80 4.36 -7.33
C ASP A 198 -28.69 2.84 -7.14
N LEU A 199 -28.88 2.06 -8.21
CA LEU A 199 -28.79 0.60 -8.15
C LEU A 199 -27.38 0.14 -7.75
N TYR A 200 -26.35 0.79 -8.28
CA TYR A 200 -24.96 0.55 -7.90
C TYR A 200 -24.75 0.83 -6.41
N ALA A 201 -25.13 2.03 -5.96
CA ALA A 201 -24.96 2.46 -4.58
C ALA A 201 -25.67 1.54 -3.59
N LEU A 202 -26.88 1.07 -3.94
CA LEU A 202 -27.61 0.07 -3.16
C LEU A 202 -26.87 -1.28 -3.08
N GLY A 203 -26.25 -1.72 -4.18
CA GLY A 203 -25.40 -2.90 -4.18
C GLY A 203 -24.21 -2.76 -3.23
N VAL A 204 -23.59 -1.58 -3.17
CA VAL A 204 -22.52 -1.27 -2.22
C VAL A 204 -23.01 -1.29 -0.77
N VAL A 205 -24.22 -0.81 -0.49
CA VAL A 205 -24.83 -0.91 0.85
C VAL A 205 -25.05 -2.38 1.25
N CYS A 206 -25.50 -3.24 0.33
CA CYS A 206 -25.61 -4.68 0.59
C CYS A 206 -24.25 -5.29 0.98
N ILE A 207 -23.19 -4.94 0.25
CA ILE A 207 -21.83 -5.38 0.56
C ILE A 207 -21.40 -4.89 1.94
N GLU A 208 -21.70 -3.64 2.30
CA GLU A 208 -21.39 -3.11 3.62
C GLU A 208 -22.05 -3.89 4.74
N MET A 209 -23.35 -4.20 4.62
CA MET A 209 -24.08 -4.99 5.60
C MET A 209 -23.49 -6.39 5.76
N ILE A 210 -23.10 -7.02 4.64
CA ILE A 210 -22.53 -8.38 4.63
C ILE A 210 -21.11 -8.41 5.22
N ARG A 211 -20.31 -7.35 5.00
CA ARG A 211 -18.89 -7.31 5.37
C ARG A 211 -18.62 -6.56 6.67
N SER A 212 -19.59 -5.80 7.15
CA SER A 212 -19.46 -4.82 8.24
C SER A 212 -18.35 -3.78 8.01
N GLN A 213 -17.98 -3.54 6.73
CA GLN A 213 -17.00 -2.54 6.29
C GLN A 213 -17.12 -2.34 4.77
N ILE A 214 -16.94 -1.11 4.28
CA ILE A 214 -16.69 -0.83 2.85
C ILE A 214 -15.25 -0.36 2.68
N ASN A 215 -14.54 -0.99 1.76
CA ASN A 215 -13.39 -0.40 1.09
C ASN A 215 -13.72 -0.32 -0.42
N PRO A 216 -13.79 0.87 -1.03
CA PRO A 216 -14.04 1.03 -2.47
C PRO A 216 -13.12 0.20 -3.36
N GLN A 217 -11.86 0.02 -2.94
CA GLN A 217 -10.87 -0.80 -3.62
C GLN A 217 -11.15 -2.30 -3.53
N LEU A 218 -12.14 -2.73 -2.73
CA LEU A 218 -12.60 -4.11 -2.62
C LEU A 218 -13.93 -4.34 -3.33
N ILE A 219 -14.54 -3.34 -3.99
CA ILE A 219 -15.81 -3.51 -4.70
C ILE A 219 -15.54 -3.99 -6.13
N SER A 220 -14.71 -3.26 -6.85
CA SER A 220 -14.29 -3.59 -8.22
C SER A 220 -12.82 -3.25 -8.43
N HIS A 221 -12.10 -4.12 -9.13
CA HIS A 221 -10.72 -3.88 -9.52
C HIS A 221 -10.65 -2.69 -10.48
N GLN A 222 -9.84 -1.67 -10.17
CA GLN A 222 -9.81 -0.43 -10.96
C GLN A 222 -9.25 -0.65 -12.38
N SER A 223 -8.34 -1.61 -12.58
CA SER A 223 -7.78 -1.92 -13.90
C SER A 223 -8.53 -3.00 -14.69
N THR A 224 -9.00 -4.08 -14.05
CA THR A 224 -9.68 -5.19 -14.76
C THR A 224 -11.20 -5.00 -14.81
N LYS A 225 -11.75 -4.04 -14.05
CA LYS A 225 -13.20 -3.77 -13.91
C LYS A 225 -14.00 -4.94 -13.32
N GLU A 226 -13.34 -5.98 -12.81
CA GLU A 226 -13.97 -7.16 -12.20
C GLU A 226 -14.48 -6.88 -10.78
N THR A 227 -15.57 -7.52 -10.37
CA THR A 227 -16.14 -7.41 -9.02
C THR A 227 -15.39 -8.29 -8.02
N ILE A 228 -14.81 -7.71 -6.97
CA ILE A 228 -13.85 -8.39 -6.07
C ILE A 228 -14.29 -8.42 -4.59
N TRP A 229 -15.51 -8.01 -4.29
CA TRP A 229 -16.00 -7.95 -2.90
C TRP A 229 -16.23 -9.31 -2.25
N ARG A 230 -16.35 -10.37 -3.06
CA ARG A 230 -16.51 -11.75 -2.59
C ARG A 230 -15.20 -12.41 -2.16
N TYR A 231 -14.03 -11.82 -2.43
CA TYR A 231 -12.78 -12.47 -2.05
C TYR A 231 -12.60 -12.52 -0.53
N HIS A 232 -12.08 -13.65 -0.07
CA HIS A 232 -11.79 -13.88 1.33
C HIS A 232 -10.75 -12.86 1.81
N VAL A 233 -11.08 -12.11 2.88
CA VAL A 233 -10.14 -11.21 3.54
C VAL A 233 -9.62 -11.96 4.77
N PRO A 234 -8.33 -12.33 4.83
CA PRO A 234 -7.75 -13.06 5.95
C PRO A 234 -8.01 -12.35 7.29
N GLY A 235 -8.49 -13.10 8.29
CA GLY A 235 -8.82 -12.56 9.61
C GLY A 235 -10.24 -11.99 9.76
N LYS A 236 -11.06 -12.04 8.70
CA LYS A 236 -12.50 -11.71 8.75
C LYS A 236 -13.35 -12.98 8.58
N ARG A 237 -14.57 -12.97 9.12
CA ARG A 237 -15.52 -14.08 9.03
C ARG A 237 -15.72 -14.48 7.55
N PRO A 238 -15.82 -15.78 7.22
CA PRO A 238 -16.22 -16.23 5.89
C PRO A 238 -17.55 -15.58 5.49
N LEU A 239 -17.69 -15.27 4.19
CA LEU A 239 -18.95 -14.79 3.64
C LEU A 239 -20.03 -15.84 3.89
N GLN A 240 -21.08 -15.46 4.62
CA GLN A 240 -22.23 -16.30 4.88
C GLN A 240 -23.40 -15.87 4.00
N ILE A 241 -23.16 -15.92 2.69
CA ILE A 241 -24.16 -15.63 1.67
C ILE A 241 -24.15 -16.72 0.60
N SER A 242 -25.30 -16.99 0.00
CA SER A 242 -25.43 -17.90 -1.13
C SER A 242 -24.80 -17.31 -2.40
N ASP A 243 -24.21 -18.18 -3.23
CA ASP A 243 -23.67 -17.77 -4.54
C ASP A 243 -24.73 -17.13 -5.43
N ALA A 244 -25.98 -17.59 -5.29
CA ALA A 244 -27.11 -17.11 -6.06
C ALA A 244 -27.46 -15.65 -5.69
N PHE A 245 -27.54 -15.34 -4.39
CA PHE A 245 -27.76 -13.97 -3.94
C PHE A 245 -26.56 -13.05 -4.25
N ALA A 246 -25.36 -13.58 -4.09
CA ALA A 246 -24.15 -12.84 -4.42
C ALA A 246 -24.11 -12.45 -5.91
N LYS A 247 -24.67 -13.26 -6.83
CA LYS A 247 -24.71 -12.97 -8.28
C LYS A 247 -25.57 -11.77 -8.62
N ILE A 248 -26.66 -11.58 -7.89
CA ILE A 248 -27.49 -10.37 -7.99
C ILE A 248 -26.63 -9.16 -7.61
N ILE A 249 -25.95 -9.21 -6.46
CA ILE A 249 -25.12 -8.10 -6.00
C ILE A 249 -23.98 -7.80 -7.00
N ASP A 250 -23.28 -8.81 -7.53
CA ASP A 250 -22.23 -8.60 -8.56
C ASP A 250 -22.76 -7.82 -9.76
N LYS A 251 -23.92 -8.21 -10.28
CA LYS A 251 -24.51 -7.53 -11.45
C LYS A 251 -24.98 -6.11 -11.11
N MET A 252 -25.38 -5.82 -9.87
CA MET A 252 -25.67 -4.44 -9.42
C MET A 252 -24.45 -3.52 -9.48
N ILE A 253 -23.26 -4.05 -9.16
CA ILE A 253 -22.03 -3.25 -8.99
C ILE A 253 -21.05 -3.33 -10.18
N LEU A 254 -21.45 -3.84 -11.34
CA LEU A 254 -20.59 -3.91 -12.53
C LEU A 254 -20.08 -2.51 -12.93
N TYR A 255 -18.84 -2.43 -13.39
CA TYR A 255 -18.21 -1.15 -13.74
C TYR A 255 -18.98 -0.39 -14.83
N GLU A 256 -19.31 -1.06 -15.94
CA GLU A 256 -20.01 -0.44 -17.08
C GLU A 256 -21.52 -0.32 -16.83
N PRO A 257 -22.13 0.89 -16.88
CA PRO A 257 -23.56 1.09 -16.60
C PRO A 257 -24.53 0.30 -17.49
N GLN A 258 -24.11 -0.09 -18.68
CA GLN A 258 -24.92 -0.90 -19.60
C GLN A 258 -24.90 -2.39 -19.27
N ALA A 259 -23.90 -2.86 -18.49
CA ALA A 259 -23.81 -4.24 -18.05
C ALA A 259 -24.53 -4.48 -16.72
N ARG A 260 -24.84 -3.41 -15.96
CA ARG A 260 -25.63 -3.46 -14.73
C ARG A 260 -27.10 -3.80 -15.02
N TYR A 261 -27.86 -4.02 -13.97
CA TYR A 261 -29.33 -3.98 -14.04
C TYR A 261 -29.82 -2.66 -14.62
N GLN A 262 -30.81 -2.73 -15.50
CA GLN A 262 -31.35 -1.55 -16.19
C GLN A 262 -32.50 -0.90 -15.42
N SER A 263 -33.12 -1.61 -14.47
CA SER A 263 -34.19 -1.08 -13.62
C SER A 263 -34.23 -1.78 -12.25
N ALA A 264 -34.80 -1.11 -11.24
CA ALA A 264 -35.08 -1.73 -9.94
C ALA A 264 -36.04 -2.94 -10.06
N LYS A 265 -36.98 -2.91 -11.02
CA LYS A 265 -37.91 -4.03 -11.32
C LYS A 265 -37.16 -5.30 -11.74
N GLU A 266 -36.08 -5.17 -12.51
CA GLU A 266 -35.26 -6.32 -12.94
C GLU A 266 -34.58 -7.01 -11.75
N ILE A 267 -34.08 -6.23 -10.78
CA ILE A 267 -33.47 -6.78 -9.56
C ILE A 267 -34.53 -7.46 -8.68
N LEU A 268 -35.70 -6.83 -8.52
CA LEU A 268 -36.82 -7.43 -7.78
C LEU A 268 -37.22 -8.79 -8.35
N ASN A 269 -37.34 -8.90 -9.69
CA ASN A 269 -37.67 -10.16 -10.35
C ASN A 269 -36.63 -11.26 -10.10
N ASP A 270 -35.32 -10.93 -10.22
CA ASP A 270 -34.26 -11.89 -9.92
C ASP A 270 -34.26 -12.30 -8.44
N LEU A 271 -34.55 -11.35 -7.54
CA LEU A 271 -34.68 -11.61 -6.10
C LEU A 271 -35.89 -12.48 -5.78
N ASP A 272 -37.02 -12.28 -6.45
CA ASP A 272 -38.23 -13.12 -6.31
C ASP A 272 -37.97 -14.57 -6.74
N GLN A 273 -37.23 -14.78 -7.84
CA GLN A 273 -36.86 -16.12 -8.30
C GLN A 273 -35.97 -16.87 -7.30
N LEU A 274 -35.12 -16.15 -6.56
CA LEU A 274 -34.32 -16.73 -5.47
C LEU A 274 -35.17 -17.13 -4.25
N LEU A 275 -36.30 -16.46 -4.04
CA LEU A 275 -37.20 -16.72 -2.92
C LEU A 275 -38.31 -17.74 -3.23
N ASP A 276 -38.53 -18.11 -4.50
CA ASP A 276 -39.49 -19.16 -4.87
C ASP A 276 -38.91 -20.57 -4.57
N PRO A 277 -39.47 -21.33 -3.60
CA PRO A 277 -39.01 -22.67 -3.26
C PRO A 277 -39.16 -23.70 -4.40
N ARG A 278 -39.87 -23.38 -5.48
CA ARG A 278 -40.06 -24.25 -6.66
C ARG A 278 -38.94 -24.16 -7.70
N SER A 279 -37.97 -23.24 -7.55
CA SER A 279 -36.90 -23.01 -8.55
C SER A 279 -35.72 -23.98 -8.50
N LYS A 280 -35.79 -25.09 -7.73
CA LYS A 280 -34.76 -26.15 -7.74
C LYS A 280 -34.73 -26.90 -9.08
N THR A 281 -33.84 -26.50 -9.98
CA THR A 281 -33.40 -27.36 -11.10
C THR A 281 -32.53 -28.51 -10.57
N PRO A 282 -32.55 -29.70 -11.19
CA PRO A 282 -32.20 -30.95 -10.51
C PRO A 282 -30.69 -31.19 -10.44
N ALA A 283 -30.22 -31.57 -9.25
CA ALA A 283 -28.96 -32.28 -9.07
C ALA A 283 -29.06 -33.66 -9.75
N HIS A 284 -28.14 -33.95 -10.67
CA HIS A 284 -28.13 -35.22 -11.38
C HIS A 284 -27.64 -36.35 -10.45
N ASP A 285 -28.60 -37.11 -9.95
CA ASP A 285 -28.41 -38.25 -9.04
C ASP A 285 -27.77 -39.45 -9.78
N LYS A 286 -26.59 -39.86 -9.31
CA LYS A 286 -25.80 -40.99 -9.82
C LYS A 286 -26.32 -42.31 -9.22
N THR A 287 -27.58 -42.68 -9.46
CA THR A 287 -28.11 -43.92 -8.86
C THR A 287 -29.09 -44.71 -9.74
N GLN A 288 -28.98 -44.63 -11.08
CA GLN A 288 -29.74 -45.52 -11.99
C GLN A 288 -28.95 -46.16 -13.15
N LEU A 289 -27.62 -46.00 -13.22
CA LEU A 289 -26.82 -46.55 -14.33
C LEU A 289 -26.19 -47.93 -14.02
N LYS A 290 -26.91 -48.84 -13.37
CA LYS A 290 -26.40 -50.21 -13.09
C LYS A 290 -27.23 -51.35 -13.68
N ILE A 291 -28.37 -51.10 -14.32
CA ILE A 291 -29.24 -52.18 -14.83
C ILE A 291 -29.26 -52.28 -16.37
N SER A 292 -28.77 -51.29 -17.11
CA SER A 292 -28.74 -51.33 -18.60
C SER A 292 -27.46 -51.95 -19.20
N ILE A 293 -26.37 -52.07 -18.43
CA ILE A 293 -25.05 -52.48 -18.95
C ILE A 293 -24.96 -54.02 -19.18
N LEU A 294 -25.86 -54.81 -18.60
CA LEU A 294 -25.84 -56.27 -18.74
C LEU A 294 -26.48 -56.80 -20.04
N ARG A 295 -27.24 -55.98 -20.79
CA ARG A 295 -27.87 -56.41 -22.06
C ARG A 295 -27.09 -56.02 -23.32
N PHE A 296 -26.08 -55.15 -23.22
CA PHE A 296 -25.36 -54.63 -24.38
C PHE A 296 -24.12 -55.46 -24.79
N ARG A 297 -23.68 -56.40 -23.93
CA ARG A 297 -22.43 -57.17 -24.10
C ARG A 297 -22.46 -58.26 -25.18
N LYS A 298 -23.62 -58.63 -25.73
CA LYS A 298 -23.73 -59.75 -26.70
C LYS A 298 -23.75 -59.35 -28.19
N LYS A 299 -23.69 -58.06 -28.55
CA LYS A 299 -23.87 -57.63 -29.96
C LYS A 299 -22.66 -56.92 -30.60
N ILE A 300 -21.60 -56.65 -29.85
CA ILE A 300 -20.43 -55.88 -30.33
C ILE A 300 -19.37 -56.77 -31.02
N PHE A 301 -19.33 -58.07 -30.75
CA PHE A 301 -18.26 -58.96 -31.24
C PHE A 301 -18.58 -59.75 -32.52
N SER A 302 -19.70 -59.52 -33.20
CA SER A 302 -20.11 -60.30 -34.38
C SER A 302 -20.10 -59.51 -35.70
N ASN A 303 -19.63 -58.26 -35.72
CA ASN A 303 -19.71 -57.41 -36.91
C ASN A 303 -18.39 -56.67 -37.19
N PRO A 304 -17.71 -56.95 -38.32
CA PRO A 304 -16.38 -56.42 -38.63
C PRO A 304 -16.34 -54.88 -38.76
N LEU A 305 -17.49 -54.23 -39.00
CA LEU A 305 -17.58 -52.78 -39.10
C LEU A 305 -17.39 -52.06 -37.75
N TYR A 306 -17.76 -52.71 -36.63
CA TYR A 306 -17.58 -52.16 -35.28
C TYR A 306 -16.14 -52.29 -34.78
N ALA A 307 -15.42 -53.34 -35.19
CA ALA A 307 -14.02 -53.52 -34.85
C ALA A 307 -13.14 -52.41 -35.47
N LEU A 308 -13.44 -52.01 -36.71
CA LEU A 308 -12.74 -50.92 -37.39
C LEU A 308 -12.97 -49.56 -36.69
N LEU A 309 -14.21 -49.28 -36.27
CA LEU A 309 -14.57 -48.07 -35.53
C LEU A 309 -13.88 -47.99 -34.16
N ILE A 310 -13.70 -49.13 -33.48
CA ILE A 310 -12.98 -49.19 -32.20
C ILE A 310 -11.48 -48.93 -32.40
N ILE A 311 -10.88 -49.46 -33.46
CA ILE A 311 -9.45 -49.23 -33.76
C ILE A 311 -9.19 -47.76 -34.11
N VAL A 312 -10.04 -47.14 -34.92
CA VAL A 312 -9.93 -45.70 -35.24
C VAL A 312 -10.14 -44.84 -33.99
N SER A 313 -11.07 -45.22 -33.11
CA SER A 313 -11.29 -44.54 -31.83
C SER A 313 -10.10 -44.70 -30.87
N LEU A 314 -9.45 -45.87 -30.83
CA LEU A 314 -8.26 -46.12 -30.01
C LEU A 314 -7.02 -45.36 -30.51
N ILE A 315 -6.86 -45.23 -31.82
CA ILE A 315 -5.81 -44.39 -32.42
C ILE A 315 -6.08 -42.92 -32.11
N GLY A 316 -7.34 -42.46 -32.23
CA GLY A 316 -7.74 -41.12 -31.81
C GLY A 316 -7.51 -40.86 -30.31
N PHE A 317 -7.75 -41.88 -29.46
CA PHE A 317 -7.50 -41.81 -28.03
C PHE A 317 -6.01 -41.80 -27.68
N ALA A 318 -5.17 -42.50 -28.45
CA ALA A 318 -3.72 -42.45 -28.32
C ALA A 318 -3.18 -41.05 -28.66
N TYR A 319 -3.68 -40.41 -29.73
CA TYR A 319 -3.36 -39.02 -30.04
C TYR A 319 -3.86 -38.03 -28.98
N LEU A 320 -5.06 -38.26 -28.43
CA LEU A 320 -5.56 -37.47 -27.29
C LEU A 320 -4.71 -37.67 -26.04
N SER A 321 -4.22 -38.89 -25.78
CA SER A 321 -3.39 -39.19 -24.60
C SER A 321 -2.02 -38.53 -24.65
N ILE A 322 -1.43 -38.33 -25.83
CA ILE A 322 -0.20 -37.55 -26.01
C ILE A 322 -0.46 -36.06 -25.70
N GLY A 323 -1.61 -35.52 -26.14
CA GLY A 323 -2.05 -34.15 -25.80
C GLY A 323 -2.40 -33.96 -24.31
N VAL A 324 -2.96 -34.99 -23.66
CA VAL A 324 -3.23 -35.00 -22.22
C VAL A 324 -1.93 -35.15 -21.42
N ILE A 325 -0.92 -35.88 -21.91
CA ILE A 325 0.40 -35.93 -21.27
C ILE A 325 1.08 -34.55 -21.31
N GLN A 326 0.96 -33.78 -22.40
CA GLN A 326 1.39 -32.38 -22.44
C GLN A 326 0.58 -31.48 -21.49
N THR A 327 -0.72 -31.72 -21.32
CA THR A 327 -1.60 -30.95 -20.43
C THR A 327 -1.41 -31.28 -18.94
N VAL A 328 -1.05 -32.52 -18.62
CA VAL A 328 -0.76 -32.99 -17.24
C VAL A 328 0.65 -32.58 -16.81
N ILE A 329 1.60 -32.44 -17.75
CA ILE A 329 2.92 -31.87 -17.44
C ILE A 329 2.83 -30.38 -17.05
N SER A 330 1.78 -29.66 -17.46
CA SER A 330 1.49 -28.30 -16.99
C SER A 330 1.05 -28.22 -15.51
N PHE A 331 0.77 -29.35 -14.85
CA PHE A 331 0.39 -29.42 -13.43
C PHE A 331 1.56 -29.69 -12.46
N VAL A 332 2.81 -29.78 -12.95
CA VAL A 332 3.97 -30.23 -12.14
C VAL A 332 4.95 -29.10 -11.75
N ASN A 333 4.66 -27.85 -12.08
CA ASN A 333 5.38 -26.71 -11.50
C ASN A 333 4.54 -26.04 -10.41
N PRO A 334 4.99 -26.01 -9.14
CA PRO A 334 4.32 -25.20 -8.12
C PRO A 334 4.32 -23.75 -8.60
N LYS A 335 3.13 -23.13 -8.67
CA LYS A 335 2.96 -21.76 -9.20
C LYS A 335 3.52 -20.73 -8.22
N THR A 336 4.84 -20.58 -8.21
CA THR A 336 5.57 -19.56 -7.45
C THR A 336 5.32 -18.14 -7.97
N CYS A 337 4.83 -18.03 -9.20
CA CYS A 337 4.37 -16.78 -9.78
C CYS A 337 2.89 -16.97 -10.11
N PRO A 338 1.99 -16.16 -9.53
CA PRO A 338 0.56 -16.29 -9.77
C PRO A 338 0.18 -15.97 -11.22
N LEU A 339 1.06 -15.31 -12.00
CA LEU A 339 0.79 -14.82 -13.35
C LEU A 339 -0.50 -14.00 -13.37
N LYS A 340 -0.69 -13.17 -12.34
CA LYS A 340 -1.90 -12.38 -12.14
C LYS A 340 -1.52 -10.91 -12.20
N ILE A 341 -1.94 -10.26 -13.28
CA ILE A 341 -1.74 -8.82 -13.48
C ILE A 341 -2.54 -8.03 -12.43
N GLY A 342 -1.95 -6.93 -11.95
CA GLY A 342 -2.51 -6.00 -10.99
C GLY A 342 -2.57 -6.55 -9.57
N ASP A 343 -1.89 -7.67 -9.30
CA ASP A 343 -1.83 -8.20 -7.94
C ASP A 343 -0.67 -7.61 -7.14
N ASN A 344 0.21 -6.78 -7.74
CA ASN A 344 1.36 -6.11 -7.14
C ASN A 344 2.46 -7.09 -6.69
N ILE A 345 2.52 -8.25 -7.33
CA ILE A 345 3.61 -9.22 -7.27
C ILE A 345 4.00 -9.57 -8.70
N SER A 346 5.28 -9.53 -9.02
CA SER A 346 5.74 -9.89 -10.35
C SER A 346 7.03 -10.67 -10.33
N CYS A 347 7.05 -11.70 -11.16
CA CYS A 347 8.22 -12.45 -11.57
C CYS A 347 8.69 -12.05 -12.97
N GLY A 348 7.92 -11.23 -13.67
CA GLY A 348 8.15 -10.79 -15.05
C GLY A 348 6.90 -10.67 -15.89
N GLU A 349 5.71 -10.99 -15.36
CA GLU A 349 4.44 -10.87 -16.09
C GLU A 349 3.89 -9.45 -16.16
N GLU A 350 4.28 -8.59 -15.23
CA GLU A 350 3.93 -7.16 -15.19
C GLU A 350 5.10 -6.32 -14.72
N SER A 351 5.12 -5.04 -15.09
CA SER A 351 6.00 -4.06 -14.44
C SER A 351 5.28 -3.52 -13.21
N LEU A 352 5.99 -3.43 -12.09
CA LEU A 352 5.47 -2.83 -10.87
C LEU A 352 5.70 -1.31 -10.83
N PHE A 353 6.53 -0.79 -11.73
CA PHE A 353 6.76 0.65 -11.87
C PHE A 353 5.73 1.28 -12.80
N SER A 354 5.23 2.45 -12.40
CA SER A 354 4.26 3.22 -13.17
C SER A 354 4.87 3.83 -14.44
N GLY A 355 4.01 4.18 -15.40
CA GLY A 355 4.40 4.85 -16.65
C GLY A 355 4.60 3.90 -17.83
N ASP A 356 4.71 4.49 -19.02
CA ASP A 356 4.91 3.74 -20.26
C ASP A 356 6.28 3.04 -20.22
N GLN A 357 6.24 1.71 -20.23
CA GLN A 357 7.46 0.92 -20.30
C GLN A 357 8.01 0.91 -21.74
N PRO A 358 9.34 0.76 -21.91
CA PRO A 358 9.92 0.58 -23.23
C PRO A 358 9.30 -0.58 -24.01
N THR A 359 9.27 -0.47 -25.34
CA THR A 359 8.59 -1.45 -26.21
C THR A 359 9.07 -2.88 -25.99
N ASN A 360 10.39 -3.12 -25.99
CA ASN A 360 10.90 -4.48 -25.78
C ASN A 360 10.64 -4.97 -24.36
N LYS A 361 10.63 -4.09 -23.35
CA LYS A 361 10.22 -4.48 -21.99
C LYS A 361 8.77 -4.96 -21.98
N ASN A 362 7.85 -4.18 -22.56
CA ASN A 362 6.43 -4.53 -22.65
C ASN A 362 6.19 -5.84 -23.39
N ASP A 363 6.87 -6.05 -24.53
CA ASP A 363 6.78 -7.30 -25.28
C ASP A 363 7.32 -8.49 -24.46
N GLY A 364 8.39 -8.26 -23.69
CA GLY A 364 8.94 -9.23 -22.75
C GLY A 364 7.99 -9.60 -21.62
N LEU A 365 7.31 -8.60 -21.02
CA LEU A 365 6.30 -8.78 -19.97
C LEU A 365 5.11 -9.60 -20.48
N LYS A 366 4.58 -9.20 -21.64
CA LYS A 366 3.48 -9.90 -22.31
C LYS A 366 3.84 -11.34 -22.64
N ALA A 367 5.01 -11.58 -23.23
CA ALA A 367 5.48 -12.93 -23.53
C ALA A 367 5.68 -13.76 -22.24
N TYR A 368 6.10 -13.15 -21.14
CA TYR A 368 6.21 -13.85 -19.85
C TYR A 368 4.84 -14.28 -19.31
N TYR A 369 3.85 -13.38 -19.36
CA TYR A 369 2.46 -13.64 -18.97
C TYR A 369 1.83 -14.75 -19.83
N GLU A 370 2.11 -14.74 -21.13
CA GLU A 370 1.71 -15.79 -22.09
C GLU A 370 2.54 -17.10 -21.94
N GLN A 371 3.51 -17.12 -21.02
CA GLN A 371 4.41 -18.24 -20.73
C GLN A 371 5.33 -18.61 -21.91
N GLU A 372 5.52 -17.70 -22.87
CA GLU A 372 6.49 -17.78 -23.95
C GLU A 372 7.90 -17.37 -23.45
N TYR A 373 8.43 -18.08 -22.45
CA TYR A 373 9.62 -17.65 -21.69
C TYR A 373 10.88 -17.45 -22.53
N GLN A 374 11.06 -18.22 -23.61
CA GLN A 374 12.18 -18.04 -24.53
C GLN A 374 12.10 -16.67 -25.22
N LYS A 375 10.93 -16.34 -25.76
CA LYS A 375 10.66 -15.06 -26.44
C LYS A 375 10.71 -13.90 -25.45
N SER A 376 10.15 -14.09 -24.25
CA SER A 376 10.26 -13.15 -23.14
C SER A 376 11.72 -12.83 -22.80
N SER A 377 12.57 -13.86 -22.69
CA SER A 377 14.01 -13.70 -22.45
C SER A 377 14.71 -12.94 -23.59
N GLU A 378 14.32 -13.16 -24.85
CA GLU A 378 14.88 -12.43 -25.99
C GLU A 378 14.50 -10.95 -25.95
N PHE A 379 13.25 -10.63 -25.68
CA PHE A 379 12.79 -9.25 -25.53
C PHE A 379 13.45 -8.52 -24.37
N PHE A 380 13.50 -9.14 -23.18
CA PHE A 380 14.18 -8.51 -22.04
C PHE A 380 15.68 -8.34 -22.28
N LYS A 381 16.34 -9.25 -22.98
CA LYS A 381 17.74 -9.09 -23.40
C LYS A 381 17.93 -7.85 -24.27
N VAL A 382 17.04 -7.63 -25.24
CA VAL A 382 17.09 -6.46 -26.13
C VAL A 382 16.82 -5.19 -25.33
N SER A 383 15.79 -5.20 -24.47
CA SER A 383 15.44 -4.06 -23.61
C SER A 383 16.62 -3.67 -22.70
N TRP A 384 17.19 -4.64 -21.98
CA TRP A 384 18.39 -4.44 -21.14
C TRP A 384 19.60 -3.87 -21.89
N ALA A 385 19.75 -4.22 -23.17
CA ALA A 385 20.84 -3.74 -24.00
C ALA A 385 20.61 -2.30 -24.54
N LYS A 386 19.36 -1.89 -24.77
CA LYS A 386 19.01 -0.71 -25.59
C LYS A 386 18.15 0.36 -24.92
N GLU A 387 17.37 0.01 -23.89
CA GLU A 387 16.23 0.81 -23.40
C GLU A 387 16.35 1.16 -21.91
N ASP A 388 17.59 1.28 -21.43
CA ASP A 388 18.02 1.54 -20.05
C ASP A 388 18.37 0.32 -19.20
N ARG A 389 19.38 0.47 -18.34
CA ARG A 389 19.86 -0.55 -17.40
C ARG A 389 18.95 -0.63 -16.18
N ASP A 390 17.68 -0.94 -16.44
CA ASP A 390 16.63 -1.08 -15.44
C ASP A 390 16.79 -2.38 -14.63
N PRO A 391 16.90 -2.32 -13.30
CA PRO A 391 17.09 -3.50 -12.46
C PRO A 391 15.89 -4.45 -12.46
N GLU A 392 14.66 -3.95 -12.62
CA GLU A 392 13.47 -4.81 -12.74
C GLU A 392 13.57 -5.69 -13.99
N THR A 393 13.92 -5.08 -15.12
CA THR A 393 14.15 -5.80 -16.39
C THR A 393 15.23 -6.88 -16.28
N LEU A 394 16.35 -6.62 -15.58
CA LEU A 394 17.39 -7.63 -15.39
C LEU A 394 16.90 -8.82 -14.54
N ILE A 395 16.10 -8.55 -13.50
CA ILE A 395 15.49 -9.61 -12.68
C ILE A 395 14.56 -10.47 -13.53
N TYR A 396 13.68 -9.83 -14.32
CA TYR A 396 12.73 -10.53 -15.18
C TYR A 396 13.42 -11.31 -16.29
N TRP A 397 14.49 -10.76 -16.86
CA TRP A 397 15.31 -11.48 -17.81
C TRP A 397 15.92 -12.74 -17.18
N ASN A 398 16.49 -12.60 -15.98
CA ASN A 398 17.02 -13.75 -15.24
C ASN A 398 15.94 -14.80 -14.96
N ASN A 399 14.76 -14.39 -14.52
CA ASN A 399 13.64 -15.29 -14.29
C ASN A 399 13.16 -15.99 -15.57
N ALA A 400 13.07 -15.26 -16.69
CA ALA A 400 12.64 -15.81 -17.98
C ALA A 400 13.59 -16.91 -18.46
N LYS A 401 14.91 -16.71 -18.34
CA LYS A 401 15.94 -17.72 -18.66
C LYS A 401 15.69 -19.04 -17.91
N LEU A 402 15.34 -18.97 -16.62
CA LEU A 402 15.12 -20.16 -15.79
C LEU A 402 13.91 -20.98 -16.23
N ASN A 403 12.85 -20.31 -16.68
CA ASN A 403 11.62 -20.96 -17.09
C ASN A 403 11.66 -21.53 -18.53
N THR A 404 12.75 -21.30 -19.28
CA THR A 404 12.93 -21.92 -20.61
C THR A 404 13.16 -23.43 -20.53
N ASN A 405 13.59 -23.94 -19.36
CA ASN A 405 13.80 -25.36 -19.12
C ASN A 405 13.09 -25.78 -17.82
N ILE A 406 12.03 -26.57 -17.96
CA ILE A 406 11.18 -27.04 -16.86
C ILE A 406 11.94 -27.88 -15.80
N ASN A 407 13.10 -28.43 -16.13
CA ASN A 407 13.89 -29.23 -15.21
C ASN A 407 14.71 -28.37 -14.22
N ILE A 408 14.83 -27.06 -14.48
CA ILE A 408 15.53 -26.15 -13.58
C ILE A 408 14.63 -25.89 -12.36
N LYS A 409 15.14 -26.21 -11.17
CA LYS A 409 14.46 -25.98 -9.89
C LYS A 409 15.21 -24.90 -9.10
N PRO A 410 14.85 -23.62 -9.24
CA PRO A 410 15.53 -22.54 -8.54
C PRO A 410 15.12 -22.46 -7.07
N TYR A 411 15.97 -21.86 -6.24
CA TYR A 411 15.51 -21.23 -5.01
C TYR A 411 14.71 -19.98 -5.35
N THR A 412 13.59 -19.75 -4.66
CA THR A 412 12.79 -18.54 -4.85
C THR A 412 12.89 -17.65 -3.61
N ILE A 413 13.33 -16.41 -3.80
CA ILE A 413 13.34 -15.37 -2.76
C ILE A 413 12.34 -14.28 -3.17
N ALA A 414 11.49 -13.89 -2.25
CA ALA A 414 10.61 -12.74 -2.43
C ALA A 414 11.28 -11.46 -1.95
N VAL A 415 10.97 -10.34 -2.59
CA VAL A 415 11.54 -9.02 -2.30
C VAL A 415 10.40 -8.06 -2.02
N GLY A 416 10.27 -7.61 -0.78
CA GLY A 416 9.31 -6.58 -0.38
C GLY A 416 9.94 -5.20 -0.47
N ILE A 417 9.47 -4.37 -1.40
CA ILE A 417 9.96 -2.99 -1.60
C ILE A 417 8.81 -2.01 -1.80
N PRO A 418 8.98 -0.73 -1.42
CA PRO A 418 7.99 0.31 -1.65
C PRO A 418 8.13 0.88 -3.06
N ILE A 419 7.15 0.62 -3.93
CA ILE A 419 7.06 1.29 -5.24
C ILE A 419 5.89 2.29 -5.14
N ARG A 420 6.17 3.46 -4.56
CA ARG A 420 5.16 4.49 -4.28
C ARG A 420 4.88 5.35 -5.52
N VAL A 421 3.62 5.43 -5.93
CA VAL A 421 3.11 6.46 -6.85
C VAL A 421 2.47 7.57 -6.01
N ASP A 422 3.15 8.71 -5.85
CA ASP A 422 2.57 9.87 -5.15
C ASP A 422 1.87 10.80 -6.18
N GLU A 423 0.52 10.82 -6.12
CA GLU A 423 -0.33 11.63 -7.00
C GLU A 423 -0.22 13.14 -6.71
N ASP A 424 0.17 13.54 -5.49
CA ASP A 424 0.15 14.95 -5.04
C ASP A 424 1.44 15.72 -5.38
N THR A 425 2.55 15.02 -5.67
CA THR A 425 3.87 15.67 -5.89
C THR A 425 4.47 15.45 -7.27
N ALA A 426 3.81 14.69 -8.16
CA ALA A 426 4.36 14.27 -9.45
C ALA A 426 5.79 13.68 -9.33
N ARG A 427 6.13 13.12 -8.17
CA ARG A 427 7.44 12.52 -7.88
C ARG A 427 7.25 11.12 -7.30
N VAL A 428 7.51 10.14 -8.14
CA VAL A 428 7.72 8.75 -7.74
C VAL A 428 9.07 8.69 -7.01
N ASP A 429 9.15 8.19 -5.76
CA ASP A 429 10.45 7.82 -5.15
C ASP A 429 10.93 6.46 -5.70
N GLU A 430 10.93 6.39 -7.02
CA GLU A 430 11.33 5.24 -7.83
C GLU A 430 12.81 4.91 -7.63
N ASP A 431 13.62 5.94 -7.34
CA ASP A 431 15.07 5.83 -7.20
C ASP A 431 15.46 4.90 -6.04
N THR A 432 14.78 4.99 -4.90
CA THR A 432 15.05 4.15 -3.73
C THR A 432 14.77 2.68 -4.03
N ALA A 433 13.63 2.38 -4.63
CA ALA A 433 13.27 1.02 -5.05
C ALA A 433 14.25 0.47 -6.10
N LYS A 434 14.59 1.28 -7.12
CA LYS A 434 15.57 0.90 -8.15
C LYS A 434 16.95 0.65 -7.56
N GLU A 435 17.41 1.44 -6.58
CA GLU A 435 18.70 1.20 -5.93
C GLU A 435 18.76 -0.13 -5.15
N LEU A 436 17.69 -0.50 -4.44
CA LEU A 436 17.58 -1.81 -3.77
C LEU A 436 17.55 -2.95 -4.82
N LEU A 437 16.72 -2.80 -5.85
CA LEU A 437 16.62 -3.80 -6.92
C LEU A 437 17.95 -3.95 -7.69
N ARG A 438 18.76 -2.89 -7.85
CA ARG A 438 20.09 -3.00 -8.47
C ARG A 438 20.98 -3.99 -7.73
N GLY A 439 21.02 -3.93 -6.39
CA GLY A 439 21.81 -4.85 -5.58
C GLY A 439 21.33 -6.29 -5.71
N ILE A 440 20.01 -6.47 -5.67
CA ILE A 440 19.35 -7.78 -5.77
C ILE A 440 19.54 -8.40 -7.16
N ALA A 441 19.33 -7.61 -8.22
CA ALA A 441 19.46 -8.03 -9.60
C ALA A 441 20.91 -8.43 -9.91
N GLN A 442 21.88 -7.67 -9.39
CA GLN A 442 23.29 -8.01 -9.53
C GLN A 442 23.62 -9.34 -8.84
N ALA A 443 23.20 -9.52 -7.57
CA ALA A 443 23.45 -10.77 -6.85
C ALA A 443 22.79 -11.97 -7.56
N GLN A 444 21.56 -11.81 -8.05
CA GLN A 444 20.87 -12.84 -8.82
C GLN A 444 21.63 -13.20 -10.10
N ASP A 445 22.06 -12.19 -10.87
CA ASP A 445 22.76 -12.40 -12.13
C ASP A 445 24.10 -13.12 -11.92
N GLU A 446 24.88 -12.69 -10.93
CA GLU A 446 26.16 -13.31 -10.57
C GLU A 446 25.97 -14.77 -10.12
N ILE A 447 25.00 -15.04 -9.25
CA ILE A 447 24.69 -16.41 -8.80
C ILE A 447 24.26 -17.28 -9.99
N ASN A 448 23.37 -16.79 -10.85
CA ASN A 448 22.81 -17.57 -11.95
C ASN A 448 23.82 -17.87 -13.05
N ASN A 449 24.74 -16.94 -13.30
CA ASN A 449 25.81 -17.08 -14.29
C ASN A 449 27.06 -17.78 -13.72
N SER A 450 27.14 -18.00 -12.40
CA SER A 450 28.19 -18.82 -11.80
C SER A 450 28.03 -20.31 -12.18
N GLU A 451 29.16 -21.01 -12.27
CA GLU A 451 29.17 -22.45 -12.59
C GLU A 451 28.50 -23.26 -11.48
N VAL A 452 28.82 -22.95 -10.22
CA VAL A 452 28.41 -23.71 -9.03
C VAL A 452 26.98 -23.39 -8.59
N LYS A 453 26.51 -22.15 -8.78
CA LYS A 453 25.22 -21.65 -8.27
C LYS A 453 25.09 -21.94 -6.76
N ILE A 454 23.88 -21.99 -6.22
CA ILE A 454 23.65 -22.38 -4.82
C ILE A 454 23.40 -23.89 -4.78
N ASN A 455 24.44 -24.68 -4.50
CA ASN A 455 24.36 -26.15 -4.54
C ASN A 455 23.76 -26.67 -5.86
N GLY A 456 24.22 -26.10 -6.99
CA GLY A 456 23.74 -26.42 -8.34
C GLY A 456 22.38 -25.80 -8.72
N LYS A 457 21.70 -25.10 -7.80
CA LYS A 457 20.40 -24.47 -8.07
C LYS A 457 20.53 -22.96 -8.29
N PRO A 458 19.93 -22.42 -9.36
CA PRO A 458 19.88 -20.98 -9.59
C PRO A 458 18.90 -20.28 -8.64
N LEU A 459 18.88 -18.95 -8.70
CA LEU A 459 18.03 -18.08 -7.92
C LEU A 459 16.96 -17.38 -8.80
N LYS A 460 15.71 -17.49 -8.37
CA LYS A 460 14.56 -16.76 -8.90
C LYS A 460 14.15 -15.69 -7.88
N ILE A 461 13.93 -14.48 -8.37
CA ILE A 461 13.49 -13.35 -7.55
C ILE A 461 12.04 -13.00 -7.88
N LEU A 462 11.21 -12.89 -6.86
CA LEU A 462 9.84 -12.39 -6.97
C LEU A 462 9.79 -11.01 -6.32
N ILE A 463 9.32 -9.99 -7.04
CA ILE A 463 9.20 -8.64 -6.51
C ILE A 463 7.76 -8.46 -6.00
N ALA A 464 7.61 -7.92 -4.80
CA ALA A 464 6.33 -7.63 -4.17
C ALA A 464 6.31 -6.16 -3.74
N ASP A 465 5.41 -5.38 -4.33
CA ASP A 465 5.26 -3.97 -3.99
C ASP A 465 4.42 -3.81 -2.72
N ASP A 466 5.05 -3.25 -1.69
CA ASP A 466 4.45 -3.03 -0.37
C ASP A 466 3.82 -1.64 -0.19
N HIS A 467 3.99 -0.74 -1.18
CA HIS A 467 3.49 0.64 -1.22
C HIS A 467 3.93 1.54 -0.05
N ASP A 468 4.86 1.07 0.79
CA ASP A 468 5.13 1.63 2.10
C ASP A 468 3.86 1.77 2.97
N ASP A 469 2.87 0.89 2.77
CA ASP A 469 1.61 0.86 3.52
C ASP A 469 1.45 -0.44 4.29
N VAL A 470 1.07 -0.33 5.58
CA VAL A 470 0.95 -1.49 6.47
C VAL A 470 -0.06 -2.51 5.95
N ALA A 471 -1.18 -2.07 5.40
CA ALA A 471 -2.22 -3.00 4.93
C ALA A 471 -1.78 -3.69 3.64
N HIS A 472 -1.19 -2.97 2.69
CA HIS A 472 -0.62 -3.54 1.46
C HIS A 472 0.51 -4.52 1.78
N ALA A 473 1.48 -4.11 2.59
CA ALA A 473 2.60 -4.94 3.01
C ALA A 473 2.16 -6.23 3.72
N LYS A 474 1.19 -6.16 4.66
CA LYS A 474 0.65 -7.37 5.31
C LYS A 474 -0.06 -8.28 4.32
N ARG A 475 -0.77 -7.76 3.32
CA ARG A 475 -1.37 -8.60 2.25
C ARG A 475 -0.29 -9.32 1.44
N ARG A 476 0.74 -8.59 0.99
CA ARG A 476 1.90 -9.16 0.28
C ARG A 476 2.57 -10.26 1.10
N ALA A 477 2.86 -9.98 2.36
CA ALA A 477 3.48 -10.94 3.28
C ALA A 477 2.66 -12.23 3.43
N ASN A 478 1.33 -12.14 3.52
CA ASN A 478 0.46 -13.33 3.58
C ASN A 478 0.44 -14.12 2.26
N GLN A 479 0.45 -13.45 1.11
CA GLN A 479 0.55 -14.12 -0.20
C GLN A 479 1.89 -14.83 -0.35
N ILE A 480 2.99 -14.15 -0.03
CA ILE A 480 4.32 -14.77 0.03
C ILE A 480 4.31 -15.97 0.98
N ALA A 481 3.71 -15.82 2.16
CA ALA A 481 3.72 -16.87 3.16
C ALA A 481 2.93 -18.13 2.77
N SER A 482 1.88 -17.95 1.95
CA SER A 482 1.06 -19.05 1.42
C SER A 482 1.78 -19.94 0.40
N GLN A 483 2.91 -19.45 -0.16
CA GLN A 483 3.69 -20.14 -1.19
C GLN A 483 4.89 -20.85 -0.57
N SER A 484 4.82 -22.18 -0.41
CA SER A 484 5.83 -23.01 0.27
C SER A 484 7.24 -22.96 -0.34
N GLU A 485 7.31 -22.70 -1.65
CA GLU A 485 8.50 -22.53 -2.49
C GLU A 485 9.36 -21.31 -2.15
N ILE A 486 8.78 -20.28 -1.55
CA ILE A 486 9.50 -19.05 -1.20
C ILE A 486 10.26 -19.37 0.08
N ILE A 487 11.59 -19.43 -0.04
CA ILE A 487 12.46 -19.87 1.06
C ILE A 487 12.78 -18.74 2.03
N ALA A 488 12.81 -17.50 1.53
CA ALA A 488 13.16 -16.31 2.29
C ALA A 488 12.58 -15.04 1.65
N VAL A 489 12.62 -13.96 2.42
CA VAL A 489 12.24 -12.60 2.02
C VAL A 489 13.44 -11.67 2.19
N VAL A 490 13.68 -10.78 1.24
CA VAL A 490 14.52 -9.60 1.40
C VAL A 490 13.62 -8.38 1.47
N GLY A 491 13.79 -7.55 2.50
CA GLY A 491 12.93 -6.40 2.74
C GLY A 491 12.59 -6.24 4.22
N HIS A 492 11.66 -5.38 4.60
CA HIS A 492 11.15 -4.29 3.78
C HIS A 492 12.08 -3.07 3.91
N TYR A 493 11.77 -1.99 3.17
CA TYR A 493 12.54 -0.75 3.28
C TYR A 493 12.34 -0.08 4.65
N ALA A 494 11.09 0.29 4.99
CA ALA A 494 10.77 1.01 6.20
C ALA A 494 10.71 0.10 7.43
N SER A 495 11.28 0.56 8.55
CA SER A 495 11.34 -0.23 9.79
C SER A 495 9.94 -0.57 10.34
N GLY A 496 8.98 0.36 10.23
CA GLY A 496 7.60 0.14 10.64
C GLY A 496 6.91 -0.95 9.80
N ILE A 497 7.09 -0.91 8.48
CA ILE A 497 6.56 -1.93 7.56
C ILE A 497 7.17 -3.30 7.85
N THR A 498 8.50 -3.38 7.97
CA THR A 498 9.21 -4.61 8.34
C THR A 498 8.70 -5.19 9.64
N LEU A 499 8.51 -4.37 10.68
CA LEU A 499 7.98 -4.84 11.97
C LEU A 499 6.57 -5.45 11.83
N LYS A 500 5.70 -4.83 11.03
CA LYS A 500 4.33 -5.30 10.84
C LYS A 500 4.24 -6.57 10.00
N THR A 501 5.10 -6.74 9.00
CA THR A 501 5.13 -7.98 8.20
C THR A 501 5.90 -9.10 8.88
N LEU A 502 6.85 -8.77 9.77
CA LEU A 502 7.60 -9.75 10.55
C LEU A 502 6.70 -10.65 11.41
N GLU A 503 5.57 -10.16 11.92
CA GLU A 503 4.56 -11.00 12.59
C GLU A 503 4.09 -12.16 11.69
N VAL A 504 3.89 -11.89 10.40
CA VAL A 504 3.44 -12.88 9.40
C VAL A 504 4.57 -13.85 9.07
N TYR A 505 5.77 -13.34 8.79
CA TYR A 505 6.91 -14.18 8.44
C TYR A 505 7.35 -15.07 9.59
N GLN A 506 7.41 -14.55 10.82
CA GLN A 506 7.70 -15.31 12.03
C GLN A 506 6.69 -16.45 12.23
N LYS A 507 5.39 -16.19 12.04
CA LYS A 507 4.33 -17.21 12.15
C LYS A 507 4.51 -18.35 11.13
N HIS A 508 4.93 -18.03 9.90
CA HIS A 508 5.12 -18.99 8.82
C HIS A 508 6.57 -19.48 8.68
N LYS A 509 7.41 -19.15 9.67
CA LYS A 509 8.83 -19.52 9.76
C LYS A 509 9.66 -19.06 8.55
N ILE A 510 9.33 -17.93 7.95
CA ILE A 510 10.04 -17.41 6.78
C ILE A 510 11.15 -16.48 7.24
N VAL A 511 12.38 -16.79 6.84
CA VAL A 511 13.52 -15.90 7.08
C VAL A 511 13.30 -14.60 6.31
N ILE A 512 13.45 -13.48 7.01
CA ILE A 512 13.53 -12.16 6.40
C ILE A 512 14.90 -11.54 6.67
N VAL A 513 15.59 -11.12 5.62
CA VAL A 513 16.84 -10.36 5.70
C VAL A 513 16.58 -8.92 5.27
N ALA A 514 16.59 -8.02 6.25
CA ALA A 514 16.35 -6.60 6.02
C ALA A 514 17.62 -5.89 5.55
N PRO A 515 17.62 -5.28 4.35
CA PRO A 515 18.78 -4.57 3.86
C PRO A 515 18.93 -3.19 4.55
N ILE A 516 17.84 -2.52 4.95
CA ILE A 516 17.88 -1.12 5.43
C ILE A 516 17.12 -0.87 6.75
N SER A 517 16.16 -1.73 7.12
CA SER A 517 15.39 -1.54 8.35
C SER A 517 16.24 -1.73 9.62
N SER A 518 16.30 -0.72 10.48
CA SER A 518 17.32 -0.57 11.53
C SER A 518 16.77 -0.24 12.93
N SER A 519 15.46 -0.01 13.09
CA SER A 519 14.85 0.30 14.40
C SER A 519 15.09 -0.79 15.46
N GLU A 520 15.28 -0.37 16.73
CA GLU A 520 15.34 -1.26 17.89
C GLU A 520 14.07 -2.11 18.08
N SER A 521 12.90 -1.63 17.62
CA SER A 521 11.65 -2.41 17.73
C SER A 521 11.72 -3.77 17.04
N LEU A 522 12.59 -3.92 16.04
CA LEU A 522 12.86 -5.19 15.34
C LEU A 522 13.70 -6.13 16.21
N THR A 523 14.73 -5.59 16.89
CA THR A 523 15.51 -6.32 17.88
C THR A 523 14.64 -6.74 19.07
N ASP A 524 13.82 -5.82 19.59
CA ASP A 524 12.87 -6.08 20.68
C ASP A 524 11.85 -7.16 20.32
N PHE A 525 11.44 -7.24 19.05
CA PHE A 525 10.62 -8.34 18.56
C PHE A 525 11.38 -9.66 18.63
N CYS A 526 12.62 -9.70 18.13
CA CYS A 526 13.42 -10.93 18.08
C CYS A 526 13.75 -11.50 19.45
N ILE A 527 14.16 -10.68 20.42
CA ILE A 527 14.54 -11.16 21.76
C ILE A 527 13.38 -11.80 22.52
N LYS A 528 12.13 -11.53 22.11
CA LYS A 528 10.92 -12.14 22.65
C LYS A 528 10.59 -13.50 22.01
N GLN A 529 11.26 -13.85 20.92
CA GLN A 529 11.05 -15.12 20.23
C GLN A 529 12.00 -16.19 20.77
N LYS A 530 11.54 -17.43 20.86
CA LYS A 530 12.43 -18.59 21.09
C LYS A 530 13.40 -18.82 19.93
N GLN A 531 12.95 -18.51 18.72
CA GLN A 531 13.71 -18.64 17.47
C GLN A 531 13.29 -17.48 16.56
N CYS A 532 14.17 -16.50 16.34
CA CYS A 532 13.84 -15.35 15.50
C CYS A 532 14.14 -15.62 14.03
N PHE A 533 13.21 -15.27 13.15
CA PHE A 533 13.37 -15.39 11.70
C PHE A 533 13.79 -14.07 11.02
N PHE A 534 14.11 -13.03 11.79
CA PHE A 534 14.59 -11.75 11.28
C PHE A 534 16.11 -11.63 11.41
N PHE A 535 16.73 -11.13 10.34
CA PHE A 535 18.13 -10.74 10.29
C PHE A 535 18.25 -9.42 9.54
N ARG A 536 19.29 -8.63 9.79
CA ARG A 536 19.54 -7.40 9.01
C ARG A 536 20.99 -7.15 8.68
N ILE A 537 21.23 -6.51 7.54
CA ILE A 537 22.57 -6.21 7.03
C ILE A 537 23.15 -4.94 7.66
N VAL A 538 22.31 -3.93 7.88
CA VAL A 538 22.69 -2.64 8.48
C VAL A 538 22.81 -2.68 10.00
N ALA A 539 23.43 -1.66 10.57
CA ALA A 539 23.48 -1.45 12.00
C ALA A 539 22.09 -1.19 12.62
N ASN A 540 21.91 -1.54 13.91
CA ASN A 540 20.81 -0.94 14.68
C ASN A 540 21.04 0.54 14.91
N HIS A 541 19.98 1.23 15.32
CA HIS A 541 20.09 2.53 15.97
C HIS A 541 20.95 2.51 17.26
N ASN A 542 20.85 1.48 18.11
CA ASN A 542 21.72 1.32 19.28
C ASN A 542 23.21 1.38 18.91
N HIS A 543 23.60 0.88 17.74
CA HIS A 543 24.97 1.01 17.23
C HIS A 543 25.19 2.36 16.52
N ALA A 544 24.43 2.63 15.45
CA ALA A 544 24.59 3.78 14.57
C ALA A 544 24.43 5.12 15.31
N ALA A 545 23.35 5.27 16.07
CA ALA A 545 23.05 6.49 16.82
C ALA A 545 24.03 6.68 17.99
N THR A 546 24.43 5.59 18.69
CA THR A 546 25.49 5.67 19.71
C THR A 546 26.81 6.12 19.11
N TYR A 547 27.21 5.56 17.97
CA TYR A 547 28.45 5.92 17.28
C TYR A 547 28.44 7.41 16.89
N LEU A 548 27.37 7.87 16.24
CA LEU A 548 27.23 9.26 15.83
C LEU A 548 27.20 10.21 17.04
N ALA A 549 26.45 9.87 18.09
CA ALA A 549 26.40 10.67 19.31
C ALA A 549 27.77 10.77 19.99
N ASN A 550 28.47 9.65 20.15
CA ASN A 550 29.80 9.65 20.74
C ASN A 550 30.76 10.51 19.92
N LEU A 551 30.77 10.35 18.60
CA LEU A 551 31.64 11.12 17.71
C LEU A 551 31.46 12.63 17.91
N LEU A 552 30.21 13.11 17.90
CA LEU A 552 29.93 14.54 18.04
C LEU A 552 30.21 15.05 19.45
N LEU A 553 29.83 14.32 20.50
CA LEU A 553 30.06 14.74 21.89
C LEU A 553 31.56 14.74 22.23
N ASP A 554 32.33 13.79 21.72
CA ASP A 554 33.77 13.73 21.93
C ASP A 554 34.49 14.84 21.11
N ASP A 555 33.97 15.23 19.94
CA ASP A 555 34.45 16.40 19.19
C ASP A 555 34.19 17.73 19.93
N LEU A 556 33.01 17.88 20.56
CA LEU A 556 32.71 19.04 21.40
C LEU A 556 33.70 19.16 22.57
N GLU A 557 33.98 18.05 23.25
CA GLU A 557 34.94 18.03 24.36
C GLU A 557 36.36 18.37 23.94
N LYS A 558 36.83 17.80 22.82
CA LYS A 558 38.14 18.14 22.24
C LYS A 558 38.26 19.63 21.93
N LYS A 559 37.14 20.29 21.58
CA LYS A 559 37.06 21.73 21.32
C LYS A 559 36.84 22.58 22.59
N GLY A 560 36.81 21.97 23.78
CA GLY A 560 36.55 22.67 25.04
C GLY A 560 35.11 23.17 25.18
N LEU A 561 34.17 22.66 24.38
CA LEU A 561 32.76 23.01 24.42
C LEU A 561 31.97 22.08 25.34
N LYS A 562 30.90 22.60 25.96
CA LYS A 562 29.99 21.77 26.74
C LYS A 562 29.32 20.73 25.85
N LYS A 563 29.20 19.50 26.34
CA LYS A 563 28.48 18.38 25.69
C LYS A 563 26.95 18.56 25.75
N THR A 564 26.43 19.68 25.23
CA THR A 564 25.00 20.03 25.18
C THR A 564 24.43 19.73 23.80
N ALA A 565 23.41 18.89 23.72
CA ALA A 565 22.81 18.52 22.44
C ALA A 565 21.29 18.36 22.49
N GLY A 566 20.63 18.63 21.36
CA GLY A 566 19.21 18.39 21.14
C GLY A 566 18.95 17.49 19.94
N VAL A 567 17.70 17.06 19.76
CA VAL A 567 17.28 16.21 18.63
C VAL A 567 16.06 16.84 17.95
N VAL A 568 16.07 16.81 16.63
CA VAL A 568 14.96 17.20 15.74
C VAL A 568 14.66 15.99 14.85
N TYR A 569 13.41 15.52 14.81
CA TYR A 569 13.05 14.23 14.24
C TYR A 569 11.66 14.24 13.61
N SER A 570 11.30 13.24 12.80
CA SER A 570 9.94 13.11 12.26
C SER A 570 8.98 12.36 13.20
N HIS A 571 7.75 12.84 13.34
CA HIS A 571 6.64 12.14 13.97
C HIS A 571 5.52 11.83 12.95
N PRO A 572 4.71 10.76 13.10
CA PRO A 572 4.79 9.66 14.06
C PRO A 572 5.72 8.49 13.66
N ASP A 573 6.78 8.72 12.87
CA ASP A 573 7.61 7.66 12.28
C ASP A 573 8.41 6.79 13.28
N ASP A 574 8.32 5.45 13.14
CA ASP A 574 8.97 4.48 14.03
C ASP A 574 10.49 4.51 13.93
N TYR A 575 11.04 4.74 12.73
CA TYR A 575 12.49 4.83 12.52
C TYR A 575 13.06 6.07 13.21
N SER A 576 12.47 7.25 12.95
CA SER A 576 12.92 8.51 13.54
C SER A 576 12.80 8.52 15.06
N LYS A 577 11.68 8.02 15.61
CA LYS A 577 11.49 7.90 17.07
C LYS A 577 12.54 7.00 17.72
N SER A 578 12.81 5.85 17.11
CA SER A 578 13.78 4.88 17.61
C SER A 578 15.19 5.46 17.65
N PHE A 579 15.62 6.12 16.57
CA PHE A 579 16.93 6.77 16.50
C PHE A 579 17.03 7.92 17.52
N LYS A 580 15.99 8.77 17.61
CA LYS A 580 15.89 9.86 18.61
C LYS A 580 16.04 9.34 20.03
N SER A 581 15.36 8.25 20.38
CA SER A 581 15.42 7.68 21.72
C SER A 581 16.84 7.23 22.11
N VAL A 582 17.60 6.65 21.17
CA VAL A 582 18.98 6.24 21.43
C VAL A 582 19.90 7.44 21.58
N ILE A 583 19.75 8.46 20.73
CA ILE A 583 20.53 9.71 20.85
C ILE A 583 20.25 10.38 22.20
N GLU A 584 18.99 10.58 22.56
CA GLU A 584 18.58 11.21 23.82
C GLU A 584 19.20 10.49 25.03
N LYS A 585 19.12 9.14 25.03
CA LYS A 585 19.76 8.33 26.06
C LYS A 585 21.27 8.57 26.10
N ARG A 586 21.96 8.51 24.96
CA ARG A 586 23.41 8.65 24.91
C ARG A 586 23.89 10.06 25.32
N VAL A 587 23.17 11.09 24.92
CA VAL A 587 23.47 12.48 25.29
C VAL A 587 23.29 12.67 26.79
N ARG A 588 22.24 12.12 27.41
CA ARG A 588 22.06 12.16 28.88
C ARG A 588 23.16 11.42 29.65
N GLU A 589 23.69 10.33 29.09
CA GLU A 589 24.78 9.57 29.72
C GLU A 589 26.13 10.31 29.71
N LYS A 590 26.41 11.06 28.63
CA LYS A 590 27.72 11.68 28.40
C LYS A 590 27.75 13.21 28.51
N GLY A 591 26.59 13.85 28.64
CA GLY A 591 26.44 15.29 28.53
C GLY A 591 25.07 15.76 29.00
N ASN A 592 24.57 16.82 28.40
CA ASN A 592 23.29 17.43 28.76
C ASN A 592 22.35 17.46 27.55
N PHE A 593 21.20 16.80 27.67
CA PHE A 593 20.19 16.75 26.62
C PHE A 593 19.19 17.91 26.78
N ILE A 594 19.00 18.69 25.72
CA ILE A 594 18.04 19.79 25.67
C ILE A 594 16.90 19.44 24.71
N ASN A 595 15.66 19.57 25.17
CA ASN A 595 14.49 19.37 24.31
C ASN A 595 14.20 20.63 23.49
N LEU A 596 14.27 20.53 22.16
CA LEU A 596 14.14 21.66 21.23
C LEU A 596 12.73 21.77 20.64
N GLU A 597 11.71 22.05 21.46
CA GLU A 597 10.35 22.18 20.94
C GLU A 597 10.15 23.49 20.15
N PRO A 598 9.41 23.49 19.02
CA PRO A 598 8.82 22.32 18.34
C PRO A 598 9.84 21.51 17.52
N ASN A 599 10.04 20.22 17.83
CA ASN A 599 11.12 19.40 17.26
C ASN A 599 10.73 18.48 16.09
N ASP A 600 9.55 18.66 15.49
CA ASP A 600 8.97 17.73 14.52
C ASP A 600 9.18 18.16 13.05
N LEU A 601 10.02 17.42 12.34
CA LEU A 601 10.33 17.63 10.92
C LEU A 601 9.15 17.35 9.98
N SER A 602 8.12 16.62 10.43
CA SER A 602 6.98 16.26 9.58
C SER A 602 6.00 17.43 9.35
N ILE A 603 6.12 18.51 10.14
CA ILE A 603 5.21 19.65 10.12
C ILE A 603 5.42 20.49 8.84
N ARG A 604 4.32 20.78 8.13
CA ARG A 604 4.36 21.60 6.90
C ARG A 604 4.92 23.01 7.13
N ALA A 605 4.56 23.64 8.25
CA ALA A 605 5.04 24.96 8.65
C ALA A 605 6.21 24.87 9.67
N PHE A 606 7.18 23.99 9.41
CA PHE A 606 8.36 23.83 10.26
C PHE A 606 9.26 25.07 10.18
N ASP A 607 9.54 25.68 11.33
CA ASP A 607 10.43 26.84 11.45
C ASP A 607 11.81 26.40 11.99
N ALA A 608 12.75 26.19 11.07
CA ALA A 608 14.14 25.89 11.40
C ALA A 608 14.85 27.03 12.14
N GLY A 609 14.45 28.29 11.92
CA GLY A 609 15.03 29.46 12.60
C GLY A 609 14.71 29.45 14.09
N GLN A 610 13.43 29.21 14.43
CA GLN A 610 12.98 29.06 15.81
C GLN A 610 13.78 27.99 16.56
N ILE A 611 14.06 26.85 15.93
CA ILE A 611 14.84 25.76 16.53
C ILE A 611 16.27 26.18 16.82
N ILE A 612 16.91 26.88 15.88
CA ILE A 612 18.28 27.32 16.06
C ILE A 612 18.36 28.39 17.15
N ASP A 613 17.41 29.33 17.18
CA ASP A 613 17.35 30.36 18.22
C ASP A 613 17.13 29.73 19.61
N HIS A 614 16.22 28.76 19.71
CA HIS A 614 15.97 28.00 20.93
C HIS A 614 17.22 27.22 21.38
N ALA A 615 17.94 26.61 20.45
CA ALA A 615 19.21 25.93 20.71
C ALA A 615 20.27 26.90 21.24
N GLN A 616 20.41 28.09 20.65
CA GLN A 616 21.36 29.12 21.10
C GLN A 616 21.02 29.66 22.49
N GLN A 617 19.75 29.97 22.75
CA GLN A 617 19.27 30.43 24.07
C GLN A 617 19.58 29.43 25.18
N ASN A 618 19.54 28.13 24.88
CA ASN A 618 19.84 27.05 25.82
C ASN A 618 21.29 26.55 25.77
N GLN A 619 22.20 27.28 25.10
CA GLN A 619 23.62 26.92 24.98
C GLN A 619 23.85 25.50 24.43
N VAL A 620 23.00 25.05 23.49
CA VAL A 620 23.18 23.79 22.76
C VAL A 620 24.34 23.95 21.79
N ASN A 621 25.22 22.94 21.73
CA ASN A 621 26.38 22.93 20.82
C ASN A 621 26.24 21.93 19.66
N ALA A 622 25.34 20.96 19.77
CA ALA A 622 25.03 20.04 18.69
C ALA A 622 23.52 19.76 18.53
N ILE A 623 23.08 19.56 17.29
CA ILE A 623 21.72 19.09 16.98
C ILE A 623 21.82 17.82 16.15
N PHE A 624 21.11 16.78 16.58
CA PHE A 624 20.91 15.58 15.77
C PHE A 624 19.64 15.72 14.95
N VAL A 625 19.74 15.49 13.64
CA VAL A 625 18.68 15.70 12.66
C VAL A 625 18.27 14.34 12.09
N VAL A 626 17.03 13.93 12.33
CA VAL A 626 16.54 12.57 12.11
C VAL A 626 15.23 12.57 11.32
N PRO A 627 15.25 12.96 10.03
CA PRO A 627 14.06 12.86 9.19
C PRO A 627 13.68 11.39 8.98
N ASP A 628 12.41 11.14 8.73
CA ASP A 628 11.90 9.82 8.36
C ASP A 628 12.49 9.33 7.02
N GLY A 629 12.21 8.07 6.67
CA GLY A 629 12.61 7.45 5.40
C GLY A 629 11.91 8.00 4.16
N ARG A 630 11.52 9.28 4.17
CA ARG A 630 10.66 9.95 3.16
C ARG A 630 9.21 9.48 3.16
N ASN A 631 8.72 9.06 4.33
CA ASN A 631 7.32 8.71 4.56
C ASN A 631 6.46 9.98 4.48
N THR A 632 7.04 11.13 4.86
CA THR A 632 6.41 12.44 4.78
C THR A 632 7.05 13.33 3.72
N ASN A 633 6.24 14.18 3.08
CA ASN A 633 6.67 15.00 1.94
C ASN A 633 7.63 16.15 2.34
N TYR A 634 7.68 16.52 3.62
CA TYR A 634 8.40 17.72 4.08
C TYR A 634 9.63 17.42 4.95
N ALA A 635 9.75 16.24 5.55
CA ALA A 635 10.79 15.97 6.54
C ALA A 635 12.22 16.17 6.01
N LEU A 636 12.52 15.65 4.82
CA LEU A 636 13.85 15.82 4.22
C LEU A 636 14.13 17.29 3.88
N SER A 637 13.18 18.01 3.29
CA SER A 637 13.36 19.44 2.97
C SER A 637 13.51 20.29 4.22
N ASN A 638 12.77 19.97 5.29
CA ASN A 638 12.84 20.65 6.58
C ASN A 638 14.20 20.40 7.26
N ALA A 639 14.70 19.17 7.20
CA ALA A 639 16.03 18.81 7.70
C ALA A 639 17.14 19.56 6.95
N VAL A 640 17.06 19.61 5.61
CA VAL A 640 18.00 20.38 4.79
C VAL A 640 17.91 21.88 5.10
N ASN A 641 16.71 22.42 5.27
CA ASN A 641 16.52 23.83 5.62
C ASN A 641 17.16 24.16 6.99
N LEU A 642 17.05 23.27 7.97
CA LEU A 642 17.75 23.40 9.26
C LEU A 642 19.27 23.40 9.08
N ILE A 643 19.82 22.51 8.25
CA ILE A 643 21.27 22.47 7.97
C ILE A 643 21.73 23.81 7.37
N LYS A 644 20.97 24.37 6.43
CA LYS A 644 21.28 25.66 5.79
C LYS A 644 21.21 26.82 6.79
N LEU A 645 20.11 26.95 7.51
CA LEU A 645 19.91 28.06 8.44
C LEU A 645 20.85 28.00 9.64
N ASN A 646 21.42 26.83 9.96
CA ASN A 646 22.46 26.72 10.98
C ASN A 646 23.65 27.64 10.69
N GLN A 647 23.98 27.95 9.42
CA GLN A 647 25.06 28.89 9.04
C GLN A 647 26.42 28.57 9.71
N GLY A 648 26.66 27.29 10.00
CA GLY A 648 27.87 26.81 10.66
C GLY A 648 27.94 27.07 12.19
N ARG A 649 26.85 27.47 12.84
CA ARG A 649 26.80 27.81 14.28
C ARG A 649 26.93 26.58 15.18
N LEU A 650 26.20 25.51 14.88
CA LEU A 650 26.11 24.28 15.67
C LEU A 650 26.70 23.09 14.91
N LEU A 651 27.18 22.09 15.63
CA LEU A 651 27.54 20.80 15.03
C LEU A 651 26.27 19.99 14.72
N LEU A 652 26.14 19.46 13.51
CA LEU A 652 24.94 18.75 13.07
C LEU A 652 25.25 17.27 12.81
N GLY A 653 24.51 16.39 13.50
CA GLY A 653 24.59 14.95 13.33
C GLY A 653 23.40 14.42 12.55
N GLY A 654 23.59 13.97 11.31
CA GLY A 654 22.55 13.44 10.45
C GLY A 654 22.35 11.93 10.60
N ALA A 655 21.10 11.52 10.76
CA ALA A 655 20.71 10.10 10.64
C ALA A 655 21.00 9.55 9.23
N PRO A 656 21.08 8.21 9.06
CA PRO A 656 21.31 7.60 7.74
C PRO A 656 20.35 8.05 6.62
N SER A 657 19.12 8.46 6.96
CA SER A 657 18.16 9.03 5.99
C SER A 657 18.65 10.32 5.29
N LEU A 658 19.63 11.03 5.87
CA LEU A 658 20.24 12.21 5.25
C LEU A 658 21.41 11.88 4.31
N TYR A 659 21.91 10.64 4.28
CA TYR A 659 22.89 10.19 3.27
C TYR A 659 22.16 9.94 1.94
N HIS A 660 21.88 11.02 1.21
CA HIS A 660 21.05 10.97 0.00
C HIS A 660 21.44 12.07 -1.02
N PRO A 661 21.35 11.82 -2.34
CA PRO A 661 21.63 12.83 -3.37
C PRO A 661 20.79 14.11 -3.23
N GLN A 662 19.52 14.01 -2.80
CA GLN A 662 18.68 15.19 -2.57
C GLN A 662 19.17 16.07 -1.42
N THR A 663 19.86 15.50 -0.42
CA THR A 663 20.53 16.29 0.62
C THR A 663 21.64 17.13 0.00
N LEU A 664 22.48 16.52 -0.86
CA LEU A 664 23.54 17.23 -1.58
C LEU A 664 22.97 18.32 -2.50
N LYS A 665 21.88 17.99 -3.22
CA LYS A 665 21.15 18.95 -4.07
C LYS A 665 20.74 20.21 -3.31
N GLY A 666 20.16 20.02 -2.12
CA GLY A 666 19.68 21.14 -1.33
C GLY A 666 20.79 21.96 -0.67
N LEU A 667 22.01 21.41 -0.58
CA LEU A 667 23.19 22.05 0.00
C LEU A 667 24.19 22.57 -1.04
N SER A 668 23.95 22.40 -2.34
CA SER A 668 24.93 22.67 -3.42
C SER A 668 25.49 24.10 -3.43
N ASN A 669 24.67 25.07 -2.98
CA ASN A 669 25.03 26.49 -2.93
C ASN A 669 25.59 26.94 -1.56
N GLU A 670 25.70 26.03 -0.58
CA GLU A 670 26.12 26.39 0.77
C GLU A 670 27.64 26.54 0.89
N SER A 671 28.06 27.37 1.86
CA SER A 671 29.47 27.65 2.12
C SER A 671 30.18 26.45 2.76
N LYS A 672 31.51 26.42 2.65
CA LYS A 672 32.35 25.40 3.33
C LYS A 672 32.15 25.41 4.86
N SER A 673 31.84 26.55 5.45
CA SER A 673 31.56 26.65 6.89
C SER A 673 30.25 25.96 7.29
N VAL A 674 29.23 25.94 6.43
CA VAL A 674 28.00 25.16 6.65
C VAL A 674 28.28 23.66 6.49
N LEU A 675 28.91 23.28 5.37
CA LEU A 675 29.16 21.88 5.04
C LEU A 675 30.03 21.17 6.08
N SER A 676 31.09 21.83 6.56
CA SER A 676 32.02 21.27 7.56
C SER A 676 31.40 21.01 8.94
N LYS A 677 30.21 21.55 9.22
CA LYS A 677 29.48 21.30 10.46
C LYS A 677 28.48 20.15 10.35
N PHE A 678 28.27 19.62 9.16
CA PHE A 678 27.31 18.54 8.93
C PHE A 678 28.03 17.19 8.76
N ILE A 679 27.81 16.30 9.71
CA ILE A 679 28.31 14.92 9.71
C ILE A 679 27.11 13.99 9.71
N ALA A 680 27.03 13.10 8.72
CA ALA A 680 26.01 12.06 8.66
C ALA A 680 26.61 10.69 8.99
N TYR A 681 25.75 9.75 9.37
CA TYR A 681 26.11 8.34 9.47
C TYR A 681 25.77 7.62 8.16
N SER A 682 26.60 6.68 7.73
CA SER A 682 26.28 5.72 6.66
C SER A 682 26.77 4.32 7.00
N ASP A 683 25.94 3.31 6.76
CA ASP A 683 26.33 1.90 6.89
C ASP A 683 27.33 1.45 5.82
N TRP A 684 27.45 2.17 4.71
CA TRP A 684 28.42 1.85 3.66
C TRP A 684 28.76 3.07 2.81
N HIS A 685 30.02 3.20 2.40
CA HIS A 685 30.46 4.26 1.50
C HIS A 685 31.39 3.70 0.43
N ARG A 686 31.13 4.00 -0.84
CA ARG A 686 31.89 3.45 -1.99
C ARG A 686 33.41 3.67 -1.89
N LEU A 687 33.85 4.82 -1.37
CA LEU A 687 35.28 5.17 -1.28
C LEU A 687 36.08 4.24 -0.37
N LYS A 688 35.40 3.62 0.59
CA LYS A 688 35.95 2.56 1.44
C LYS A 688 35.53 1.18 0.95
N GLY A 689 34.22 1.00 0.79
CA GLY A 689 33.61 -0.28 0.43
C GLY A 689 34.09 -0.87 -0.89
N CYS A 690 34.52 -0.07 -1.87
CA CYS A 690 35.07 -0.58 -3.13
C CYS A 690 36.58 -0.87 -3.11
N VAL A 691 37.27 -0.59 -1.99
CA VAL A 691 38.74 -0.60 -1.93
C VAL A 691 39.27 -1.43 -0.76
N ASP A 692 38.61 -1.36 0.39
CA ASP A 692 39.09 -1.94 1.65
C ASP A 692 39.10 -3.47 1.64
N THR A 693 38.26 -4.12 0.83
CA THR A 693 38.11 -5.57 0.77
C THR A 693 38.14 -6.13 -0.66
N PRO A 694 38.62 -7.37 -0.86
CA PRO A 694 38.53 -8.05 -2.16
C PRO A 694 37.09 -8.18 -2.67
N GLU A 695 36.15 -8.52 -1.80
CA GLU A 695 34.74 -8.69 -2.15
C GLU A 695 34.11 -7.36 -2.58
N GLY A 696 34.38 -6.28 -1.84
CA GLY A 696 33.91 -4.94 -2.17
C GLY A 696 34.48 -4.41 -3.48
N LYS A 697 35.77 -4.66 -3.74
CA LYS A 697 36.43 -4.32 -5.01
C LYS A 697 35.80 -5.08 -6.18
N ALA A 698 35.59 -6.39 -6.04
CA ALA A 698 34.96 -7.21 -7.07
C ALA A 698 33.53 -6.76 -7.35
N PHE A 699 32.74 -6.52 -6.30
CA PHE A 699 31.38 -6.01 -6.40
C PHE A 699 31.30 -4.69 -7.17
N CYS A 700 32.14 -3.70 -6.83
CA CYS A 700 32.10 -2.41 -7.50
C CYS A 700 32.60 -2.47 -8.96
N GLN A 701 33.59 -3.31 -9.25
CA GLN A 701 34.07 -3.55 -10.62
C GLN A 701 32.97 -4.16 -11.48
N GLN A 702 32.27 -5.16 -10.95
CA GLN A 702 31.18 -5.82 -11.66
C GLN A 702 29.97 -4.90 -11.80
N ALA A 703 29.62 -4.17 -10.76
CA ALA A 703 28.53 -3.19 -10.77
C ALA A 703 28.78 -2.10 -11.82
N SER A 704 30.01 -1.57 -11.94
CA SER A 704 30.37 -0.59 -12.97
C SER A 704 30.15 -1.11 -14.38
N LYS A 705 30.51 -2.38 -14.65
CA LYS A 705 30.25 -3.03 -15.94
C LYS A 705 28.76 -3.26 -16.18
N LEU A 706 28.05 -3.74 -15.16
CA LEU A 706 26.65 -4.15 -15.26
C LEU A 706 25.74 -2.95 -15.44
N TRP A 707 25.89 -1.94 -14.58
CA TRP A 707 25.02 -0.75 -14.48
C TRP A 707 25.52 0.45 -15.27
N LYS A 708 26.75 0.39 -15.83
CA LYS A 708 27.42 1.53 -16.50
C LYS A 708 27.52 2.77 -15.62
N THR A 709 27.65 2.57 -14.30
CA THR A 709 27.82 3.66 -13.33
C THR A 709 28.75 3.24 -12.20
N THR A 710 29.54 4.18 -11.72
CA THR A 710 30.37 4.03 -10.51
C THR A 710 29.68 4.64 -9.27
N GLN A 711 28.52 5.27 -9.45
CA GLN A 711 27.72 5.85 -8.38
C GLN A 711 26.84 4.77 -7.73
N LEU A 712 27.44 3.97 -6.85
CA LEU A 712 26.75 2.94 -6.09
C LEU A 712 26.33 3.50 -4.73
N SER A 713 25.06 3.27 -4.36
CA SER A 713 24.54 3.66 -3.06
C SER A 713 24.71 2.55 -2.02
N LEU A 714 24.59 2.91 -0.74
CA LEU A 714 24.55 1.92 0.34
C LEU A 714 23.38 0.94 0.17
N ARG A 715 22.25 1.37 -0.44
CA ARG A 715 21.07 0.54 -0.66
C ARG A 715 21.38 -0.58 -1.65
N THR A 716 22.13 -0.29 -2.70
CA THR A 716 22.62 -1.30 -3.64
C THR A 716 23.56 -2.30 -2.95
N ALA A 717 24.55 -1.82 -2.17
CA ALA A 717 25.51 -2.70 -1.49
C ALA A 717 24.86 -3.61 -0.42
N THR A 718 23.98 -3.04 0.41
CA THR A 718 23.30 -3.80 1.48
C THR A 718 22.25 -4.76 0.95
N ALA A 719 21.53 -4.42 -0.13
CA ALA A 719 20.59 -5.32 -0.78
C ALA A 719 21.28 -6.48 -1.51
N TYR A 720 22.46 -6.23 -2.09
CA TYR A 720 23.33 -7.28 -2.61
C TYR A 720 23.73 -8.27 -1.50
N ASP A 721 24.25 -7.77 -0.38
CA ASP A 721 24.62 -8.62 0.76
C ASP A 721 23.43 -9.33 1.40
N ALA A 722 22.22 -8.79 1.33
CA ALA A 722 21.01 -9.47 1.80
C ALA A 722 20.72 -10.76 1.00
N ILE A 723 20.86 -10.71 -0.32
CA ILE A 723 20.76 -11.91 -1.18
C ILE A 723 21.93 -12.85 -0.93
N MET A 724 23.16 -12.33 -0.87
CA MET A 724 24.34 -13.15 -0.62
C MET A 724 24.29 -13.85 0.75
N THR A 725 23.70 -13.21 1.76
CA THR A 725 23.51 -13.80 3.09
C THR A 725 22.65 -15.06 3.01
N ILE A 726 21.53 -14.97 2.29
CA ILE A 726 20.63 -16.12 2.09
C ILE A 726 21.35 -17.19 1.25
N ALA A 727 22.01 -16.80 0.17
CA ALA A 727 22.74 -17.72 -0.71
C ALA A 727 23.83 -18.48 0.05
N LYS A 728 24.68 -17.79 0.82
CA LYS A 728 25.76 -18.39 1.63
C LYS A 728 25.22 -19.31 2.71
N ALA A 729 24.10 -18.98 3.34
CA ALA A 729 23.48 -19.91 4.29
C ALA A 729 22.94 -21.15 3.58
N LEU A 730 22.29 -21.01 2.42
CA LEU A 730 21.79 -22.14 1.63
C LEU A 730 22.91 -23.04 1.09
N GLU A 731 24.07 -22.50 0.73
CA GLU A 731 25.26 -23.27 0.33
C GLU A 731 25.68 -24.27 1.42
N THR A 732 25.53 -23.92 2.71
CA THR A 732 25.85 -24.82 3.83
C THR A 732 24.85 -25.96 4.02
N LEU A 733 23.71 -25.93 3.32
CA LEU A 733 22.59 -26.85 3.53
C LEU A 733 22.44 -27.84 2.36
N PRO A 734 22.66 -29.15 2.58
CA PRO A 734 22.43 -30.17 1.54
C PRO A 734 20.94 -30.32 1.19
N ASN A 735 20.06 -30.14 2.18
CA ASN A 735 18.61 -30.05 2.02
C ASN A 735 18.12 -28.83 2.77
N SER A 736 17.59 -27.85 2.05
CA SER A 736 17.13 -26.58 2.61
C SER A 736 15.61 -26.56 2.76
N ASP A 737 15.19 -26.02 3.88
CA ASP A 737 13.83 -25.57 4.13
C ASP A 737 13.92 -24.27 4.95
N ARG A 738 12.76 -23.65 5.15
CA ARG A 738 12.61 -22.38 5.86
C ARG A 738 13.23 -22.37 7.26
N VAL A 739 13.11 -23.48 8.01
CA VAL A 739 13.62 -23.59 9.38
C VAL A 739 15.13 -23.81 9.37
N LYS A 740 15.62 -24.71 8.52
CA LYS A 740 17.07 -24.95 8.39
C LYS A 740 17.83 -23.72 7.93
N LEU A 741 17.24 -22.89 7.06
CA LEU A 741 17.84 -21.62 6.67
C LEU A 741 18.01 -20.69 7.88
N GLN A 742 17.00 -20.60 8.74
CA GLN A 742 17.09 -19.82 9.98
C GLN A 742 18.18 -20.38 10.92
N GLU A 743 18.24 -21.70 11.08
CA GLU A 743 19.23 -22.38 11.93
C GLU A 743 20.65 -22.17 11.41
N ALA A 744 20.85 -22.22 10.09
CA ALA A 744 22.14 -21.92 9.45
C ALA A 744 22.57 -20.48 9.73
N LEU A 745 21.67 -19.50 9.55
CA LEU A 745 21.97 -18.08 9.81
C LEU A 745 22.23 -17.78 11.29
N SER A 746 21.59 -18.52 12.20
CA SER A 746 21.78 -18.38 13.65
C SER A 746 22.96 -19.18 14.19
N ASN A 747 23.61 -19.99 13.36
CA ASN A 747 24.74 -20.81 13.77
C ASN A 747 25.94 -19.90 14.09
N ASN A 748 26.56 -20.08 15.26
CA ASN A 748 27.74 -19.30 15.66
C ASN A 748 28.95 -19.46 14.71
N ASN A 749 28.97 -20.51 13.91
CA ASN A 749 30.00 -20.76 12.89
C ASN A 749 29.63 -20.18 11.51
N PHE A 750 28.39 -19.71 11.31
CA PHE A 750 28.03 -19.02 10.08
C PHE A 750 28.70 -17.64 10.06
N SER A 751 29.56 -17.44 9.07
CA SER A 751 30.26 -16.19 8.82
C SER A 751 30.79 -16.18 7.40
N TYR A 752 30.72 -15.05 6.71
CA TYR A 752 31.40 -14.85 5.44
C TYR A 752 31.81 -13.38 5.25
N SER A 753 32.78 -13.11 4.37
CA SER A 753 33.15 -11.74 3.98
C SER A 753 32.16 -11.23 2.94
N GLY A 754 31.37 -10.19 3.28
CA GLY A 754 30.45 -9.52 2.38
C GLY A 754 30.99 -8.17 1.87
N VAL A 755 30.25 -7.52 0.99
CA VAL A 755 30.62 -6.20 0.45
C VAL A 755 30.49 -5.08 1.51
N THR A 756 29.70 -5.36 2.54
CA THR A 756 29.53 -4.54 3.74
C THR A 756 30.33 -5.09 4.93
N GLY A 757 31.42 -5.83 4.68
CA GLY A 757 32.28 -6.44 5.71
C GLY A 757 31.78 -7.80 6.19
N THR A 758 32.33 -8.29 7.30
CA THR A 758 32.03 -9.64 7.82
C THR A 758 30.56 -9.77 8.24
N VAL A 759 29.83 -10.67 7.58
CA VAL A 759 28.43 -10.96 7.90
C VAL A 759 28.37 -12.15 8.85
N LYS A 760 27.97 -11.88 10.09
CA LYS A 760 27.73 -12.85 11.15
C LYS A 760 26.67 -12.29 12.09
N PHE A 761 25.77 -13.14 12.57
CA PHE A 761 24.61 -12.71 13.36
C PHE A 761 24.69 -13.12 14.83
N LYS A 762 24.08 -12.30 15.67
CA LYS A 762 23.70 -12.62 17.04
C LYS A 762 22.30 -13.26 17.03
N PRO A 763 21.88 -13.94 18.12
CA PRO A 763 20.54 -14.53 18.22
C PRO A 763 19.37 -13.54 18.08
N ASP A 764 19.63 -12.24 18.26
CA ASP A 764 18.64 -11.16 18.13
C ASP A 764 18.46 -10.65 16.69
N GLY A 765 19.08 -11.32 15.71
CA GLY A 765 19.01 -10.96 14.28
C GLY A 765 19.99 -9.87 13.85
N ASN A 766 20.75 -9.30 14.78
CA ASN A 766 21.68 -8.21 14.50
C ASN A 766 23.06 -8.75 14.11
N ARG A 767 23.82 -7.99 13.31
CA ARG A 767 25.21 -8.34 13.06
C ARG A 767 26.07 -8.25 14.33
N THR A 768 27.07 -9.11 14.43
CA THR A 768 28.09 -9.03 15.49
C THR A 768 28.95 -7.78 15.31
N GLU A 769 29.35 -7.51 14.07
CA GLU A 769 30.13 -6.37 13.63
C GLU A 769 29.34 -5.67 12.51
N PRO A 770 28.34 -4.84 12.87
CA PRO A 770 27.59 -4.10 11.87
C PRO A 770 28.49 -3.08 11.18
N PRO A 771 28.23 -2.77 9.90
CA PRO A 771 29.03 -1.82 9.16
C PRO A 771 28.61 -0.38 9.52
N GLY A 772 29.48 0.59 9.29
CA GLY A 772 29.19 1.98 9.64
C GLY A 772 30.39 2.90 9.60
N ALA A 773 30.20 4.11 9.09
CA ALA A 773 31.16 5.20 9.16
C ALA A 773 30.45 6.55 9.24
N ALA A 774 31.12 7.52 9.84
CA ALA A 774 30.74 8.92 9.70
C ALA A 774 31.23 9.45 8.35
N VAL A 775 30.38 10.26 7.72
CA VAL A 775 30.65 10.91 6.45
C VAL A 775 30.37 12.41 6.57
N LYS A 776 31.12 13.21 5.83
CA LYS A 776 30.95 14.65 5.70
C LYS A 776 30.65 15.01 4.25
N VAL A 777 30.15 16.22 4.03
CA VAL A 777 29.93 16.77 2.69
C VAL A 777 31.11 17.65 2.30
N ILE A 778 31.67 17.40 1.13
CA ILE A 778 32.78 18.20 0.57
C ILE A 778 32.43 18.70 -0.82
N ARG A 779 33.19 19.70 -1.29
CA ARG A 779 33.18 20.08 -2.72
C ARG A 779 34.04 19.11 -3.51
N SER A 780 33.57 18.74 -4.70
CA SER A 780 34.29 17.81 -5.58
C SER A 780 34.02 18.07 -7.06
N THR A 781 35.07 17.91 -7.88
CA THR A 781 35.01 17.95 -9.35
C THR A 781 34.78 16.56 -9.97
N CYS A 782 34.81 15.51 -9.16
CA CYS A 782 34.70 14.14 -9.64
C CYS A 782 33.32 13.86 -10.26
N ASP A 783 33.26 12.95 -11.23
CA ASP A 783 32.00 12.52 -11.88
C ASP A 783 30.95 11.96 -10.90
N SER A 784 31.37 11.56 -9.71
CA SER A 784 30.51 11.11 -8.61
C SER A 784 29.84 12.24 -7.84
N ALA A 785 30.27 13.48 -8.05
CA ALA A 785 29.74 14.64 -7.34
C ALA A 785 28.35 15.00 -7.85
N TYR A 786 27.42 15.17 -6.92
CA TYR A 786 26.07 15.62 -7.21
C TYR A 786 26.00 17.14 -7.06
N GLN A 787 25.87 17.86 -8.18
CA GLN A 787 25.92 19.33 -8.20
C GLN A 787 27.18 19.91 -7.54
N GLY A 788 28.34 19.28 -7.77
CA GLY A 788 29.62 19.73 -7.23
C GLY A 788 29.87 19.37 -5.76
N LEU A 789 28.98 18.59 -5.12
CA LEU A 789 29.17 18.08 -3.77
C LEU A 789 29.24 16.55 -3.75
N GLU A 790 30.01 15.99 -2.81
CA GLU A 790 30.06 14.55 -2.55
C GLU A 790 30.03 14.30 -1.04
N PHE A 791 29.39 13.21 -0.62
CA PHE A 791 29.69 12.64 0.69
C PHE A 791 31.04 11.93 0.63
N VAL A 792 31.85 12.07 1.67
CA VAL A 792 33.08 11.32 1.85
C VAL A 792 33.24 10.90 3.31
N PRO A 793 33.91 9.78 3.61
CA PRO A 793 34.29 9.45 4.98
C PRO A 793 35.07 10.60 5.63
N ILE A 794 34.84 10.84 6.93
CA ILE A 794 35.34 12.05 7.63
C ILE A 794 36.86 12.23 7.60
N GLU A 795 37.63 11.15 7.43
CA GLU A 795 39.08 11.14 7.33
C GLU A 795 39.64 11.63 5.98
N TYR A 796 38.78 11.81 4.97
CA TYR A 796 39.21 12.35 3.67
C TYR A 796 39.45 13.87 3.76
N VAL A 797 40.22 14.42 2.82
CA VAL A 797 40.44 15.87 2.69
C VAL A 797 39.13 16.61 2.37
N ASP A 798 39.08 17.91 2.72
CA ASP A 798 37.85 18.72 2.64
C ASP A 798 37.44 19.13 1.21
N GLU A 799 38.27 18.84 0.21
CA GLU A 799 38.04 19.08 -1.22
C GLU A 799 38.69 17.94 -2.00
N ARG A 800 38.06 17.53 -3.10
CA ARG A 800 38.57 16.44 -3.92
C ARG A 800 38.50 16.76 -5.41
N GLU A 801 39.68 16.83 -6.02
CA GLU A 801 39.84 16.94 -7.46
C GLU A 801 40.01 15.56 -8.08
N CYS A 802 39.11 15.24 -9.00
CA CYS A 802 39.28 14.26 -10.07
C CYS A 802 39.08 15.01 -11.39
#